data_AF-A0A1S9CG91-F1
#
_entry.id   AF-A0A1S9CG91-F1
#
_cell.length_a   1.000
_cell.length_b   1.000
_cell.length_c   1.000
_cell.angle_alpha   90.00
_cell.angle_beta   90.00
_cell.angle_gamma   90.00
#
_symmetry.space_group_name_H-M   'P 1'
#
loop_
_entity.id
_entity.type
_entity.pdbx_description
1 polymer ?
#
loop_
_entity_poly.entity_id
_entity_poly.type
_entity_poly.pdbx_seq_one_letter_code
_entity_poly.pdbx_strand_id
1 'polypeptide(L)'
;MIKIYTSQFEFLSLLLIEDNFINMVFGAGVFGKKFLSSRLAKIDYFIDSGARDIKFIEDIPVILLKEVLQTIEQADVSNVNIVLAINDEAGNNTMLRLINEALSSFEGTINVLSLWGKLHWVNRQISGKYIYKGYEHLEEYKKQGLPYIYNLQSNSKLVATKTHLQYADFTSPTENYSNGIRETIRIKDTYKSNLYLIGDSRIRGLYVEDKHTISSQLQSLFDINNYDIGVYNFGKGGVANDGISALIADLKTLHLQPNDIVIFSSSLFTPIKEVYTNEKSILYLANELNNIKQYCQSYNTKFYYGAFPFLIEKSTFTSLETNLLNAELLNYFKWENNINTITSKLQTLNTLLRKACNINEVPYINFHDIFLEPNLDEKIFIDRLHFSPKANEVLAKIIFDHIKLQLELENSIEQSNSYMQKEAQEFQTFVFTKYHAHEWHSYINKLKEDFPSNSGIIGAVVVNCNPFTLGHKFLIETASSNVDKLFVFVVEEDKSVYTFEQRFTLVQQNLKHLSNVEILPSGKFIISQVTFPEYFTKDNLDNSVDVANDLTIFANEIAPVLNISKRFVGHEPHCKVTNGYNESMKKILPQYGIELVEIERKEIGGEVISASKVRKCIEDNNFELLQTLVPDATYEFLCKQQIIN
;
A
#
# COMPACT_ATOMS: atom_id res chain seq x y z
N MET A 1 -44.83 -27.48 -33.86
CA MET A 1 -43.66 -27.56 -34.78
C MET A 1 -42.51 -28.27 -34.05
N ILE A 2 -42.00 -29.39 -34.58
CA ILE A 2 -40.83 -30.08 -34.01
C ILE A 2 -39.55 -29.56 -34.67
N LYS A 3 -38.63 -29.02 -33.87
CA LYS A 3 -37.30 -28.58 -34.29
C LYS A 3 -36.26 -29.54 -33.73
N ILE A 4 -35.53 -30.22 -34.61
CA ILE A 4 -34.45 -31.13 -34.23
C ILE A 4 -33.13 -30.37 -34.30
N TYR A 5 -32.46 -30.22 -33.17
CA TYR A 5 -31.20 -29.50 -33.07
C TYR A 5 -30.04 -30.45 -33.31
N THR A 6 -29.27 -30.16 -34.35
CA THR A 6 -28.00 -30.84 -34.62
C THR A 6 -26.85 -30.15 -33.87
N SER A 7 -26.95 -28.84 -33.63
CA SER A 7 -26.04 -28.07 -32.79
C SER A 7 -26.44 -28.17 -31.31
N GLN A 8 -25.50 -28.61 -30.48
CA GLN A 8 -25.69 -28.63 -29.03
C GLN A 8 -25.76 -27.20 -28.44
N PHE A 9 -25.03 -26.26 -29.03
CA PHE A 9 -25.00 -24.88 -28.54
C PHE A 9 -26.33 -24.18 -28.71
N GLU A 10 -26.96 -24.34 -29.88
CA GLU A 10 -28.28 -23.78 -30.16
C GLU A 10 -29.34 -24.36 -29.22
N PHE A 11 -29.24 -25.65 -28.89
CA PHE A 11 -30.17 -26.27 -27.95
C PHE A 11 -29.93 -25.83 -26.50
N LEU A 12 -28.67 -25.77 -26.05
CA LEU A 12 -28.35 -25.30 -24.70
C LEU A 12 -28.77 -23.84 -24.50
N SER A 13 -28.67 -22.98 -25.52
CA SER A 13 -29.17 -21.60 -25.40
C SER A 13 -30.67 -21.56 -25.10
N LEU A 14 -31.48 -22.48 -25.64
CA LEU A 14 -32.91 -22.56 -25.35
C LEU A 14 -33.17 -23.01 -23.91
N LEU A 15 -32.39 -23.98 -23.42
CA LEU A 15 -32.49 -24.48 -22.04
C LEU A 15 -32.11 -23.42 -20.99
N LEU A 16 -31.33 -22.41 -21.37
CA LEU A 16 -30.67 -21.49 -20.44
C LEU A 16 -31.17 -20.05 -20.51
N ILE A 17 -31.71 -19.62 -21.65
CA ILE A 17 -32.02 -18.19 -21.91
C ILE A 17 -33.51 -17.90 -21.82
N GLU A 18 -34.39 -18.85 -22.16
CA GLU A 18 -35.82 -18.60 -22.24
C GLU A 18 -36.54 -19.06 -20.95
N ASP A 19 -37.45 -18.23 -20.43
CA ASP A 19 -38.31 -18.58 -19.29
C ASP A 19 -39.71 -19.01 -19.80
N ASN A 20 -40.36 -19.97 -19.11
CA ASN A 20 -41.65 -20.62 -19.47
C ASN A 20 -41.58 -21.85 -20.40
N PHE A 21 -40.79 -22.87 -20.02
CA PHE A 21 -40.61 -24.14 -20.76
C PHE A 21 -40.67 -25.32 -19.79
N ILE A 22 -41.05 -26.49 -20.30
CA ILE A 22 -40.78 -27.76 -19.64
C ILE A 22 -39.58 -28.44 -20.28
N ASN A 23 -38.60 -28.83 -19.46
CA ASN A 23 -37.43 -29.59 -19.88
C ASN A 23 -37.61 -31.07 -19.51
N MET A 24 -37.66 -31.92 -20.53
CA MET A 24 -37.84 -33.36 -20.38
C MET A 24 -36.62 -34.13 -20.87
N VAL A 25 -36.26 -35.21 -20.19
CA VAL A 25 -35.18 -36.11 -20.61
C VAL A 25 -35.72 -37.50 -20.89
N PHE A 26 -35.65 -37.93 -22.14
CA PHE A 26 -35.99 -39.28 -22.52
C PHE A 26 -34.83 -40.23 -22.21
N GLY A 27 -35.07 -41.17 -21.28
CA GLY A 27 -34.11 -42.19 -20.83
C GLY A 27 -33.78 -42.09 -19.34
N ALA A 28 -34.54 -42.77 -18.48
CA ALA A 28 -34.33 -42.85 -17.02
C ALA A 28 -33.10 -43.69 -16.60
N GLY A 29 -32.41 -44.29 -17.58
CA GLY A 29 -31.21 -45.12 -17.37
C GLY A 29 -29.94 -44.31 -17.09
N VAL A 30 -28.78 -44.98 -17.23
CA VAL A 30 -27.45 -44.40 -16.92
C VAL A 30 -27.19 -43.08 -17.66
N PHE A 31 -27.65 -42.93 -18.90
CA PHE A 31 -27.39 -41.74 -19.71
C PHE A 31 -28.20 -40.52 -19.28
N GLY A 32 -29.48 -40.67 -18.94
CA GLY A 32 -30.26 -39.56 -18.39
C GLY A 32 -29.77 -39.14 -17.00
N LYS A 33 -29.37 -40.10 -16.16
CA LYS A 33 -28.72 -39.80 -14.86
C LYS A 33 -27.40 -39.05 -15.03
N LYS A 34 -26.59 -39.39 -16.05
CA LYS A 34 -25.41 -38.60 -16.41
C LYS A 34 -25.80 -37.17 -16.79
N PHE A 35 -26.82 -36.98 -17.63
CA PHE A 35 -27.29 -35.65 -18.00
C PHE A 35 -27.75 -34.83 -16.78
N LEU A 36 -28.51 -35.42 -15.85
CA LEU A 36 -28.85 -34.79 -14.57
C LEU A 36 -27.61 -34.40 -13.77
N SER A 37 -26.63 -35.30 -13.65
CA SER A 37 -25.39 -35.03 -12.90
C SER A 37 -24.55 -33.90 -13.49
N SER A 38 -24.74 -33.56 -14.77
CA SER A 38 -24.06 -32.43 -15.41
C SER A 38 -24.61 -31.06 -14.98
N ARG A 39 -25.83 -31.01 -14.44
CA ARG A 39 -26.53 -29.80 -14.01
C ARG A 39 -26.59 -28.69 -15.07
N LEU A 40 -26.55 -29.07 -16.35
CA LEU A 40 -26.59 -28.13 -17.48
C LEU A 40 -27.92 -27.36 -17.55
N ALA A 41 -29.04 -27.96 -17.12
CA ALA A 41 -30.35 -27.33 -17.08
C ALA A 41 -31.22 -27.97 -15.99
N LYS A 42 -32.26 -27.26 -15.54
CA LYS A 42 -33.34 -27.85 -14.74
C LYS A 42 -34.03 -28.92 -15.57
N ILE A 43 -34.27 -30.09 -14.98
CA ILE A 43 -35.05 -31.17 -15.60
C ILE A 43 -36.36 -31.27 -14.81
N ASP A 44 -37.49 -31.13 -15.49
CA ASP A 44 -38.81 -31.17 -14.87
C ASP A 44 -39.38 -32.60 -14.86
N TYR A 45 -39.11 -33.38 -15.93
CA TYR A 45 -39.58 -34.75 -16.07
C TYR A 45 -38.55 -35.64 -16.77
N PHE A 46 -38.47 -36.90 -16.36
CA PHE A 46 -37.88 -37.96 -17.17
C PHE A 46 -38.98 -38.70 -17.93
N ILE A 47 -38.68 -39.14 -19.15
CA ILE A 47 -39.58 -39.96 -19.95
C ILE A 47 -38.95 -41.35 -20.10
N ASP A 48 -39.71 -42.40 -19.81
CA ASP A 48 -39.30 -43.78 -20.06
C ASP A 48 -40.41 -44.54 -20.79
N SER A 49 -40.06 -45.22 -21.89
CA SER A 49 -41.00 -46.00 -22.71
C SER A 49 -41.61 -47.21 -21.99
N GLY A 50 -41.03 -47.67 -20.89
CA GLY A 50 -41.47 -48.89 -20.19
C GLY A 50 -41.81 -48.74 -18.71
N ALA A 51 -41.55 -47.58 -18.07
CA ALA A 51 -41.61 -47.32 -16.62
C ALA A 51 -41.72 -48.59 -15.74
N ARG A 52 -40.72 -49.47 -15.82
CA ARG A 52 -40.60 -50.59 -14.88
C ARG A 52 -39.92 -50.02 -13.63
N ASP A 53 -40.73 -49.79 -12.59
CA ASP A 53 -40.37 -49.56 -11.19
C ASP A 53 -39.69 -48.24 -10.76
N ILE A 54 -39.31 -47.33 -11.67
CA ILE A 54 -38.72 -46.03 -11.30
C ILE A 54 -39.76 -44.92 -11.40
N LYS A 55 -40.23 -44.41 -10.25
CA LYS A 55 -41.19 -43.28 -10.19
C LYS A 55 -40.52 -41.91 -10.14
N PHE A 56 -39.30 -41.86 -9.60
CA PHE A 56 -38.51 -40.65 -9.45
C PHE A 56 -37.02 -40.94 -9.70
N ILE A 57 -36.31 -39.97 -10.26
CA ILE A 57 -34.84 -39.91 -10.24
C ILE A 57 -34.47 -38.69 -9.40
N GLU A 58 -33.82 -38.95 -8.27
CA GLU A 58 -33.71 -37.94 -7.20
C GLU A 58 -35.13 -37.46 -6.83
N ASP A 59 -35.43 -36.17 -6.99
CA ASP A 59 -36.76 -35.60 -6.72
C ASP A 59 -37.58 -35.32 -8.00
N ILE A 60 -37.10 -35.80 -9.16
CA ILE A 60 -37.71 -35.50 -10.47
C ILE A 60 -38.60 -36.67 -10.92
N PRO A 61 -39.88 -36.41 -11.27
CA PRO A 61 -40.81 -37.46 -11.68
C PRO A 61 -40.41 -38.13 -13.00
N VAL A 62 -40.62 -39.44 -13.07
CA VAL A 62 -40.51 -40.23 -14.32
C VAL A 62 -41.91 -40.54 -14.83
N ILE A 63 -42.22 -40.08 -16.04
CA ILE A 63 -43.52 -40.25 -16.69
C ILE A 63 -43.42 -41.16 -17.91
N LEU A 64 -44.55 -41.75 -18.29
CA LEU A 64 -44.67 -42.54 -19.52
C LEU A 64 -44.77 -41.63 -20.72
N LEU A 65 -44.29 -42.09 -21.87
CA LEU A 65 -44.40 -41.33 -23.13
C LEU A 65 -45.85 -40.90 -23.45
N LYS A 66 -46.84 -41.74 -23.15
CA LYS A 66 -48.27 -41.45 -23.36
C LYS A 66 -48.82 -40.34 -22.45
N GLU A 67 -48.12 -40.02 -21.36
CA GLU A 67 -48.51 -39.00 -20.36
C GLU A 67 -47.89 -37.64 -20.68
N VAL A 68 -46.95 -37.58 -21.63
CA VAL A 68 -46.18 -36.37 -21.96
C VAL A 68 -47.09 -35.25 -22.45
N LEU A 69 -48.03 -35.53 -23.37
CA LEU A 69 -48.94 -34.50 -23.90
C LEU A 69 -49.79 -33.88 -22.79
N GLN A 70 -50.42 -34.73 -21.96
CA GLN A 70 -51.21 -34.28 -20.82
C GLN A 70 -50.39 -33.44 -19.83
N THR A 71 -49.14 -33.85 -19.59
CA THR A 71 -48.22 -33.12 -18.71
C THR A 71 -47.90 -31.72 -19.24
N ILE A 72 -47.68 -31.61 -20.55
CA ILE A 72 -47.42 -30.33 -21.23
C ILE A 72 -48.65 -29.42 -21.14
N GLU A 73 -49.83 -29.94 -21.45
CA GLU A 73 -51.09 -29.18 -21.41
C GLU A 73 -51.43 -28.67 -20.00
N GLN A 74 -51.14 -29.47 -18.96
CA GLN A 74 -51.35 -29.08 -17.56
C GLN A 74 -50.41 -27.96 -17.10
N ALA A 75 -49.21 -27.86 -17.67
CA ALA A 75 -48.25 -26.84 -17.31
C ALA A 75 -48.46 -25.50 -18.03
N ASP A 76 -49.39 -25.43 -18.99
CA ASP A 76 -49.74 -24.23 -19.76
C ASP A 76 -48.51 -23.56 -20.43
N VAL A 77 -47.67 -24.40 -21.08
CA VAL A 77 -46.47 -23.93 -21.80
C VAL A 77 -46.64 -24.07 -23.31
N SER A 78 -46.14 -23.08 -24.06
CA SER A 78 -46.15 -23.11 -25.53
C SER A 78 -44.88 -23.72 -26.14
N ASN A 79 -43.89 -24.04 -25.30
CA ASN A 79 -42.60 -24.55 -25.74
C ASN A 79 -42.08 -25.66 -24.81
N VAL A 80 -41.56 -26.73 -25.41
CA VAL A 80 -41.07 -27.92 -24.69
C VAL A 80 -39.70 -28.32 -25.22
N ASN A 81 -38.77 -28.60 -24.32
CA ASN A 81 -37.43 -29.07 -24.68
C ASN A 81 -37.29 -30.54 -24.29
N ILE A 82 -36.92 -31.40 -25.24
CA ILE A 82 -36.74 -32.84 -25.01
C ILE A 82 -35.30 -33.23 -25.35
N VAL A 83 -34.60 -33.81 -24.38
CA VAL A 83 -33.27 -34.40 -24.59
C VAL A 83 -33.41 -35.91 -24.73
N LEU A 84 -32.91 -36.47 -25.84
CA LEU A 84 -32.87 -37.92 -26.06
C LEU A 84 -31.54 -38.47 -25.54
N ALA A 85 -31.55 -39.04 -24.33
CA ALA A 85 -30.40 -39.66 -23.70
C ALA A 85 -30.27 -41.14 -24.13
N ILE A 86 -30.16 -41.37 -25.44
CA ILE A 86 -30.06 -42.69 -26.06
C ILE A 86 -28.66 -42.87 -26.66
N ASN A 87 -28.08 -44.07 -26.54
CA ASN A 87 -26.68 -44.34 -26.90
C ASN A 87 -26.48 -45.01 -28.27
N ASP A 88 -27.54 -45.25 -29.04
CA ASP A 88 -27.48 -45.82 -30.39
C ASP A 88 -28.43 -45.12 -31.38
N GLU A 89 -28.10 -45.22 -32.67
CA GLU A 89 -28.81 -44.54 -33.77
C GLU A 89 -30.25 -45.03 -33.94
N ALA A 90 -30.43 -46.36 -33.84
CA ALA A 90 -31.73 -47.00 -34.08
C ALA A 90 -32.73 -46.62 -32.99
N GLY A 91 -32.30 -46.63 -31.72
CA GLY A 91 -33.08 -46.15 -30.59
C GLY A 91 -33.42 -44.66 -30.73
N ASN A 92 -32.46 -43.83 -31.13
CA ASN A 92 -32.70 -42.40 -31.34
C ASN A 92 -33.77 -42.13 -32.42
N ASN A 93 -33.65 -42.77 -33.59
CA ASN A 93 -34.59 -42.60 -34.70
C ASN A 93 -35.99 -43.13 -34.33
N THR A 94 -36.05 -44.26 -33.64
CA THR A 94 -37.31 -44.80 -33.11
C THR A 94 -37.99 -43.80 -32.18
N MET A 95 -37.22 -43.17 -31.30
CA MET A 95 -37.77 -42.25 -30.33
C MET A 95 -38.26 -40.93 -30.93
N LEU A 96 -37.53 -40.38 -31.89
CA LEU A 96 -38.00 -39.21 -32.64
C LEU A 96 -39.36 -39.46 -33.29
N ARG A 97 -39.56 -40.64 -33.88
CA ARG A 97 -40.85 -41.03 -34.46
C ARG A 97 -41.96 -41.07 -33.40
N LEU A 98 -41.72 -41.73 -32.27
CA LEU A 98 -42.72 -41.88 -31.22
C LEU A 98 -43.07 -40.54 -30.53
N ILE A 99 -42.11 -39.63 -30.36
CA ILE A 99 -42.38 -38.26 -29.88
C ILE A 99 -43.25 -37.50 -30.87
N ASN A 100 -42.95 -37.61 -32.17
CA ASN A 100 -43.75 -36.96 -33.21
C ASN A 100 -45.18 -37.50 -33.26
N GLU A 101 -45.38 -38.79 -33.03
CA GLU A 101 -46.72 -39.39 -32.91
C GLU A 101 -47.44 -38.90 -31.64
N ALA A 102 -46.78 -38.98 -30.48
CA ALA A 102 -47.38 -38.64 -29.18
C ALA A 102 -47.74 -37.16 -29.02
N LEU A 103 -47.02 -36.26 -29.70
CA LEU A 103 -47.21 -34.81 -29.60
C LEU A 103 -47.75 -34.18 -30.89
N SER A 104 -48.34 -34.98 -31.76
CA SER A 104 -48.88 -34.53 -33.06
C SER A 104 -50.00 -33.48 -32.94
N SER A 105 -50.75 -33.48 -31.84
CA SER A 105 -51.83 -32.51 -31.55
C SER A 105 -51.39 -31.29 -30.73
N PHE A 106 -50.12 -31.20 -30.33
CA PHE A 106 -49.65 -30.09 -29.49
C PHE A 106 -49.42 -28.82 -30.33
N GLU A 107 -50.15 -27.74 -30.01
CA GLU A 107 -50.06 -26.44 -30.67
C GLU A 107 -48.95 -25.55 -30.08
N GLY A 108 -47.70 -26.01 -30.17
CA GLY A 108 -46.52 -25.28 -29.68
C GLY A 108 -45.21 -25.67 -30.36
N THR A 109 -44.07 -25.24 -29.82
CA THR A 109 -42.73 -25.63 -30.31
C THR A 109 -42.17 -26.77 -29.47
N ILE A 110 -41.70 -27.83 -30.12
CA ILE A 110 -40.99 -28.93 -29.46
C ILE A 110 -39.56 -28.91 -29.97
N ASN A 111 -38.62 -28.55 -29.11
CA ASN A 111 -37.19 -28.57 -29.40
C ASN A 111 -36.64 -29.93 -28.96
N VAL A 112 -35.93 -30.63 -29.84
CA VAL A 112 -35.35 -31.95 -29.53
C VAL A 112 -33.84 -31.95 -29.75
N LEU A 113 -33.07 -32.42 -28.76
CA LEU A 113 -31.64 -32.70 -28.89
C LEU A 113 -31.35 -34.18 -28.68
N SER A 114 -30.68 -34.79 -29.64
CA SER A 114 -30.10 -36.13 -29.48
C SER A 114 -28.70 -36.09 -28.87
N LEU A 115 -28.47 -36.90 -27.84
CA LEU A 115 -27.14 -37.14 -27.26
C LEU A 115 -26.39 -38.31 -27.92
N TRP A 116 -26.99 -38.99 -28.90
CA TRP A 116 -26.31 -40.04 -29.64
C TRP A 116 -25.05 -39.48 -30.33
N GLY A 117 -23.90 -40.16 -30.16
CA GLY A 117 -22.59 -39.68 -30.62
C GLY A 117 -22.00 -38.50 -29.82
N LYS A 118 -22.74 -37.91 -28.87
CA LYS A 118 -22.36 -36.71 -28.10
C LYS A 118 -22.19 -36.98 -26.59
N LEU A 119 -21.83 -38.20 -26.24
CA LEU A 119 -21.86 -38.66 -24.85
C LEU A 119 -20.75 -38.10 -23.94
N HIS A 120 -19.63 -37.68 -24.52
CA HIS A 120 -18.51 -37.05 -23.82
C HIS A 120 -18.81 -35.61 -23.36
N TRP A 121 -19.90 -35.02 -23.85
CA TRP A 121 -20.28 -33.62 -23.61
C TRP A 121 -20.89 -33.38 -22.23
N VAL A 122 -21.52 -34.42 -21.66
CA VAL A 122 -22.17 -34.37 -20.35
C VAL A 122 -21.15 -34.21 -19.20
N ASN A 123 -19.88 -34.49 -19.45
CA ASN A 123 -18.82 -34.41 -18.45
C ASN A 123 -18.20 -33.01 -18.28
N ARG A 124 -18.56 -32.00 -19.09
CA ARG A 124 -18.00 -30.64 -18.96
C ARG A 124 -18.95 -29.77 -18.12
N GLN A 125 -18.51 -29.47 -16.89
CA GLN A 125 -19.18 -28.54 -15.97
C GLN A 125 -19.16 -27.13 -16.58
N ILE A 126 -20.24 -26.73 -17.26
CA ILE A 126 -20.58 -25.32 -17.44
C ILE A 126 -21.55 -25.00 -16.32
N SER A 127 -21.17 -24.11 -15.42
CA SER A 127 -21.86 -23.77 -14.17
C SER A 127 -23.15 -22.97 -14.40
N GLY A 128 -24.18 -23.63 -14.94
CA GLY A 128 -25.57 -23.13 -15.00
C GLY A 128 -25.73 -21.72 -15.59
N LYS A 129 -26.81 -21.02 -15.23
CA LYS A 129 -27.09 -19.65 -15.71
C LYS A 129 -26.10 -18.58 -15.18
N TYR A 130 -25.35 -18.86 -14.12
CA TYR A 130 -24.54 -17.86 -13.42
C TYR A 130 -23.33 -17.38 -14.23
N ILE A 131 -22.59 -18.30 -14.85
CA ILE A 131 -21.39 -17.98 -15.63
C ILE A 131 -21.66 -16.91 -16.71
N TYR A 132 -22.87 -16.86 -17.26
CA TYR A 132 -23.26 -15.92 -18.31
C TYR A 132 -23.26 -14.47 -17.86
N LYS A 133 -23.58 -14.20 -16.58
CA LYS A 133 -23.60 -12.84 -16.01
C LYS A 133 -22.25 -12.15 -16.16
N GLY A 134 -21.16 -12.91 -16.12
CA GLY A 134 -19.82 -12.41 -16.34
C GLY A 134 -19.55 -11.89 -17.76
N TYR A 135 -20.35 -12.24 -18.77
CA TYR A 135 -20.07 -11.93 -20.18
C TYR A 135 -21.13 -11.06 -20.87
N GLU A 136 -22.31 -10.84 -20.26
CA GLU A 136 -23.44 -10.09 -20.84
C GLU A 136 -23.07 -8.68 -21.37
N HIS A 137 -22.01 -8.08 -20.83
CA HIS A 137 -21.53 -6.76 -21.22
C HIS A 137 -20.69 -6.75 -22.51
N LEU A 138 -20.15 -7.90 -22.94
CA LEU A 138 -19.25 -8.01 -24.09
C LEU A 138 -20.03 -8.10 -25.40
N GLU A 139 -19.59 -7.33 -26.39
CA GLU A 139 -20.22 -7.31 -27.72
C GLU A 139 -20.07 -8.64 -28.45
N GLU A 140 -18.93 -9.31 -28.30
CA GLU A 140 -18.67 -10.63 -28.88
C GLU A 140 -19.63 -11.68 -28.31
N TYR A 141 -19.88 -11.64 -27.00
CA TYR A 141 -20.87 -12.51 -26.36
C TYR A 141 -22.29 -12.17 -26.81
N LYS A 142 -22.66 -10.89 -26.90
CA LYS A 142 -23.99 -10.48 -27.42
C LYS A 142 -24.22 -10.96 -28.85
N LYS A 143 -23.17 -11.01 -29.68
CA LYS A 143 -23.24 -11.47 -31.08
C LYS A 143 -23.28 -12.99 -31.21
N GLN A 144 -22.48 -13.70 -30.42
CA GLN A 144 -22.23 -15.14 -30.61
C GLN A 144 -22.95 -16.03 -29.59
N GLY A 145 -23.32 -15.52 -28.42
CA GLY A 145 -23.94 -16.26 -27.33
C GLY A 145 -23.02 -17.33 -26.73
N LEU A 146 -23.57 -18.51 -26.41
CA LEU A 146 -22.82 -19.64 -25.83
C LEU A 146 -21.57 -20.08 -26.61
N PRO A 147 -21.56 -20.09 -27.96
CA PRO A 147 -20.34 -20.33 -28.75
C PRO A 147 -19.12 -19.50 -28.31
N TYR A 148 -19.32 -18.23 -27.91
CA TYR A 148 -18.24 -17.39 -27.42
C TYR A 148 -17.57 -18.01 -26.18
N ILE A 149 -18.36 -18.33 -25.15
CA ILE A 149 -17.87 -18.88 -23.88
C ILE A 149 -17.21 -20.25 -24.10
N TYR A 150 -17.75 -21.06 -25.01
CA TYR A 150 -17.15 -22.34 -25.34
C TYR A 150 -15.77 -22.20 -25.97
N ASN A 151 -15.58 -21.19 -26.83
CA ASN A 151 -14.27 -20.91 -27.44
C ASN A 151 -13.23 -20.43 -26.43
N LEU A 152 -13.64 -19.94 -25.25
CA LEU A 152 -12.74 -19.61 -24.14
C LEU A 152 -12.19 -20.86 -23.43
N GLN A 153 -12.64 -22.07 -23.78
CA GLN A 153 -12.07 -23.30 -23.25
C GLN A 153 -10.67 -23.54 -23.83
N SER A 154 -9.68 -23.39 -22.96
CA SER A 154 -8.28 -23.54 -23.34
C SER A 154 -7.87 -24.99 -23.60
N ASN A 155 -7.14 -25.19 -24.70
CA ASN A 155 -6.38 -26.41 -24.97
C ASN A 155 -4.88 -26.23 -24.71
N SER A 156 -4.46 -25.12 -24.09
CA SER A 156 -3.06 -24.90 -23.74
C SER A 156 -2.55 -25.98 -22.77
N LYS A 157 -1.29 -26.37 -22.96
CA LYS A 157 -0.67 -27.46 -22.20
C LYS A 157 0.49 -26.95 -21.36
N LEU A 158 0.50 -27.35 -20.10
CA LEU A 158 1.68 -27.22 -19.25
C LEU A 158 2.70 -28.29 -19.63
N VAL A 159 3.96 -27.87 -19.77
CA VAL A 159 5.11 -28.72 -20.05
C VAL A 159 6.14 -28.55 -18.94
N ALA A 160 6.75 -29.66 -18.53
CA ALA A 160 7.83 -29.66 -17.54
C ALA A 160 9.14 -29.25 -18.20
N THR A 161 9.81 -28.27 -17.60
CA THR A 161 11.22 -27.96 -17.88
C THR A 161 12.10 -28.63 -16.83
N LYS A 162 13.42 -28.42 -16.91
CA LYS A 162 14.36 -28.91 -15.90
C LYS A 162 14.13 -28.29 -14.51
N THR A 163 13.57 -27.08 -14.45
CA THR A 163 13.52 -26.28 -13.21
C THR A 163 12.11 -25.89 -12.76
N HIS A 164 11.16 -25.82 -13.68
CA HIS A 164 9.79 -25.35 -13.42
C HIS A 164 8.81 -25.86 -14.49
N LEU A 165 7.51 -25.66 -14.28
CA LEU A 165 6.48 -25.94 -15.29
C LEU A 165 6.16 -24.66 -16.05
N GLN A 166 5.96 -24.71 -17.36
CA GLN A 166 5.52 -23.55 -18.15
C GLN A 166 4.49 -23.97 -19.18
N TYR A 167 3.72 -23.03 -19.74
CA TYR A 167 2.89 -23.33 -20.89
C TYR A 167 3.75 -23.49 -22.14
N ALA A 168 3.42 -24.47 -22.98
CA ALA A 168 3.95 -24.53 -24.33
C ALA A 168 3.41 -23.36 -25.15
N ASP A 169 4.16 -22.94 -26.16
CA ASP A 169 3.69 -21.97 -27.15
C ASP A 169 2.35 -22.45 -27.72
N PHE A 170 1.37 -21.56 -27.70
CA PHE A 170 0.00 -21.87 -28.05
C PHE A 170 -0.65 -20.64 -28.65
N THR A 171 -1.44 -20.83 -29.69
CA THR A 171 -2.13 -19.72 -30.37
C THR A 171 -3.58 -20.12 -30.61
N SER A 172 -4.49 -19.23 -30.25
CA SER A 172 -5.92 -19.35 -30.52
C SER A 172 -6.55 -17.96 -30.63
N PRO A 173 -7.80 -17.84 -31.11
CA PRO A 173 -8.46 -16.54 -31.19
C PRO A 173 -8.61 -15.81 -29.85
N THR A 174 -8.57 -16.54 -28.73
CA THR A 174 -8.91 -16.00 -27.40
C THR A 174 -7.79 -16.13 -26.38
N GLU A 175 -6.88 -17.07 -26.55
CA GLU A 175 -5.80 -17.36 -25.58
C GLU A 175 -4.50 -17.74 -26.29
N ASN A 176 -3.44 -17.00 -25.99
CA ASN A 176 -2.14 -17.13 -26.64
C ASN A 176 -1.00 -17.16 -25.62
N TYR A 177 0.01 -17.98 -25.90
CA TYR A 177 1.22 -18.13 -25.09
C TYR A 177 2.46 -18.08 -25.98
N SER A 178 3.47 -17.37 -25.49
CA SER A 178 4.82 -17.41 -26.03
C SER A 178 5.83 -17.49 -24.89
N ASN A 179 6.77 -18.44 -24.99
CA ASN A 179 7.81 -18.67 -24.00
C ASN A 179 7.27 -18.88 -22.57
N GLY A 180 6.11 -19.55 -22.46
CA GLY A 180 5.47 -19.81 -21.16
C GLY A 180 4.73 -18.62 -20.55
N ILE A 181 4.70 -17.47 -21.21
CA ILE A 181 4.03 -16.25 -20.77
C ILE A 181 2.72 -16.12 -21.56
N ARG A 182 1.63 -15.78 -20.86
CA ARG A 182 0.36 -15.50 -21.53
C ARG A 182 0.40 -14.12 -22.17
N GLU A 183 -0.16 -14.01 -23.37
CA GLU A 183 -0.21 -12.76 -24.13
C GLU A 183 -0.88 -11.63 -23.34
N THR A 184 -0.32 -10.43 -23.48
CA THR A 184 -0.81 -9.19 -22.87
C THR A 184 -0.82 -8.12 -23.94
N ILE A 185 -2.00 -7.54 -24.20
CA ILE A 185 -2.19 -6.57 -25.28
C ILE A 185 -1.45 -5.27 -24.92
N ARG A 186 -0.48 -4.90 -25.75
CA ARG A 186 0.43 -3.76 -25.57
C ARG A 186 0.42 -2.87 -26.81
N ILE A 187 0.61 -1.56 -26.63
CA ILE A 187 0.77 -0.63 -27.77
C ILE A 187 2.23 -0.49 -28.24
N LYS A 188 3.21 -0.86 -27.40
CA LYS A 188 4.65 -0.88 -27.70
C LYS A 188 5.22 -2.29 -27.58
N ASP A 189 6.32 -2.53 -28.30
CA ASP A 189 7.10 -3.76 -28.20
C ASP A 189 8.07 -3.74 -27.00
N THR A 190 8.49 -2.55 -26.54
CA THR A 190 9.47 -2.37 -25.46
C THR A 190 9.07 -1.25 -24.50
N TYR A 191 9.50 -1.40 -23.24
CA TYR A 191 9.22 -0.48 -22.12
C TYR A 191 10.49 -0.31 -21.28
N LYS A 192 10.58 0.78 -20.51
CA LYS A 192 11.74 1.06 -19.63
C LYS A 192 11.83 0.15 -18.42
N SER A 193 10.70 -0.35 -17.94
CA SER A 193 10.59 -1.25 -16.80
C SER A 193 9.44 -2.22 -17.02
N ASN A 194 9.44 -3.32 -16.26
CA ASN A 194 8.47 -4.38 -16.40
C ASN A 194 7.71 -4.62 -15.10
N LEU A 195 6.44 -5.01 -15.23
CA LEU A 195 5.61 -5.49 -14.13
C LEU A 195 5.22 -6.95 -14.38
N TYR A 196 5.64 -7.83 -13.50
CA TYR A 196 5.36 -9.27 -13.58
C TYR A 196 4.22 -9.64 -12.64
N LEU A 197 3.09 -10.06 -13.19
CA LEU A 197 1.98 -10.65 -12.43
C LEU A 197 2.18 -12.16 -12.36
N ILE A 198 2.59 -12.65 -11.19
CA ILE A 198 2.84 -14.08 -10.93
C ILE A 198 1.73 -14.62 -10.04
N GLY A 199 1.08 -15.71 -10.46
CA GLY A 199 0.01 -16.27 -9.65
C GLY A 199 -0.73 -17.45 -10.26
N ASP A 200 -1.88 -17.74 -9.67
CA ASP A 200 -2.71 -18.88 -10.04
C ASP A 200 -3.63 -18.60 -11.25
N SER A 201 -4.60 -19.50 -11.46
CA SER A 201 -5.57 -19.48 -12.56
C SER A 201 -6.36 -18.18 -12.69
N ARG A 202 -6.44 -17.38 -11.62
CA ARG A 202 -7.07 -16.05 -11.63
C ARG A 202 -6.19 -15.01 -12.30
N ILE A 203 -4.87 -14.99 -12.04
CA ILE A 203 -3.92 -14.17 -12.82
C ILE A 203 -3.89 -14.63 -14.26
N ARG A 204 -3.89 -15.96 -14.47
CA ARG A 204 -3.94 -16.53 -15.82
C ARG A 204 -5.11 -15.94 -16.58
N GLY A 205 -6.29 -15.81 -15.95
CA GLY A 205 -7.52 -15.38 -16.61
C GLY A 205 -8.24 -16.55 -17.27
N LEU A 206 -8.47 -17.64 -16.52
CA LEU A 206 -9.20 -18.79 -17.04
C LEU A 206 -10.60 -18.36 -17.54
N TYR A 207 -10.98 -18.82 -18.74
CA TYR A 207 -12.22 -18.42 -19.43
C TYR A 207 -12.33 -16.92 -19.74
N VAL A 208 -11.21 -16.25 -19.96
CA VAL A 208 -11.15 -14.83 -20.33
C VAL A 208 -10.27 -14.69 -21.56
N GLU A 209 -10.66 -13.88 -22.55
CA GLU A 209 -9.80 -13.58 -23.70
C GLU A 209 -8.58 -12.78 -23.28
N ASP A 210 -7.45 -12.88 -24.00
CA ASP A 210 -6.20 -12.18 -23.67
C ASP A 210 -6.42 -10.68 -23.44
N LYS A 211 -7.22 -10.01 -24.28
CA LYS A 211 -7.55 -8.59 -24.16
C LYS A 211 -8.32 -8.22 -22.88
N HIS A 212 -8.99 -9.17 -22.24
CA HIS A 212 -9.80 -8.98 -21.04
C HIS A 212 -9.13 -9.49 -19.76
N THR A 213 -7.91 -10.00 -19.84
CA THR A 213 -7.13 -10.41 -18.65
C THR A 213 -6.75 -9.20 -17.79
N ILE A 214 -6.51 -9.44 -16.50
CA ILE A 214 -6.00 -8.40 -15.57
C ILE A 214 -4.75 -7.74 -16.16
N SER A 215 -3.85 -8.53 -16.73
CA SER A 215 -2.61 -8.03 -17.35
C SER A 215 -2.85 -7.08 -18.51
N SER A 216 -3.73 -7.41 -19.45
CA SER A 216 -4.06 -6.52 -20.58
C SER A 216 -4.80 -5.26 -20.15
N GLN A 217 -5.72 -5.38 -19.19
CA GLN A 217 -6.42 -4.22 -18.63
C GLN A 217 -5.45 -3.29 -17.89
N LEU A 218 -4.52 -3.87 -17.12
CA LEU A 218 -3.47 -3.12 -16.41
C LEU A 218 -2.50 -2.44 -17.38
N GLN A 219 -2.10 -3.13 -18.45
CA GLN A 219 -1.27 -2.54 -19.50
C GLN A 219 -1.97 -1.34 -20.13
N SER A 220 -3.26 -1.48 -20.48
CA SER A 220 -4.04 -0.38 -21.05
C SER A 220 -4.07 0.85 -20.13
N LEU A 221 -4.18 0.66 -18.82
CA LEU A 221 -4.13 1.75 -17.85
C LEU A 221 -2.75 2.43 -17.82
N PHE A 222 -1.66 1.68 -17.84
CA PHE A 222 -0.32 2.27 -17.93
C PHE A 222 -0.11 3.03 -19.23
N ASP A 223 -0.51 2.44 -20.36
CA ASP A 223 -0.38 3.03 -21.69
C ASP A 223 -1.15 4.36 -21.80
N ILE A 224 -2.42 4.39 -21.39
CA ILE A 224 -3.28 5.58 -21.44
C ILE A 224 -2.75 6.70 -20.51
N ASN A 225 -2.11 6.34 -19.40
CA ASN A 225 -1.54 7.29 -18.45
C ASN A 225 -0.04 7.58 -18.69
N ASN A 226 0.51 7.15 -19.84
CA ASN A 226 1.90 7.39 -20.25
C ASN A 226 2.97 6.84 -19.29
N TYR A 227 2.69 5.75 -18.57
CA TYR A 227 3.71 5.03 -17.81
C TYR A 227 4.46 4.07 -18.73
N ASP A 228 5.79 4.09 -18.64
CA ASP A 228 6.66 3.28 -19.49
C ASP A 228 6.95 1.90 -18.85
N ILE A 229 5.88 1.17 -18.56
CA ILE A 229 5.88 -0.10 -17.84
C ILE A 229 5.20 -1.21 -18.67
N GLY A 230 5.93 -2.29 -18.97
CA GLY A 230 5.40 -3.46 -19.67
C GLY A 230 4.87 -4.51 -18.70
N VAL A 231 3.60 -4.90 -18.80
CA VAL A 231 2.95 -5.87 -17.91
C VAL A 231 3.05 -7.28 -18.49
N TYR A 232 3.45 -8.29 -17.70
CA TYR A 232 3.60 -9.68 -18.13
C TYR A 232 2.77 -10.63 -17.28
N ASN A 233 2.03 -11.53 -17.94
CA ASN A 233 1.15 -12.50 -17.30
C ASN A 233 1.84 -13.86 -17.11
N PHE A 234 2.26 -14.14 -15.87
CA PHE A 234 2.85 -15.40 -15.44
C PHE A 234 1.84 -16.28 -14.67
N GLY A 235 0.55 -16.13 -14.96
CA GLY A 235 -0.51 -16.89 -14.32
C GLY A 235 -0.56 -18.36 -14.77
N LYS A 236 -0.70 -19.29 -13.81
CA LYS A 236 -0.78 -20.73 -14.05
C LYS A 236 -1.97 -21.37 -13.36
N GLY A 237 -2.54 -22.42 -13.93
CA GLY A 237 -3.63 -23.17 -13.28
C GLY A 237 -3.21 -24.55 -12.81
N GLY A 238 -3.70 -24.96 -11.64
CA GLY A 238 -3.76 -26.35 -11.22
C GLY A 238 -3.09 -26.61 -9.86
N VAL A 239 -3.60 -27.62 -9.15
CA VAL A 239 -3.25 -27.97 -7.76
C VAL A 239 -1.75 -28.26 -7.53
N ALA A 240 -0.97 -28.57 -8.56
CA ALA A 240 0.47 -28.79 -8.43
C ALA A 240 1.32 -27.51 -8.66
N ASN A 241 0.70 -26.42 -9.14
CA ASN A 241 1.39 -25.30 -9.78
C ASN A 241 1.15 -23.95 -9.10
N ASP A 242 0.09 -23.87 -8.28
CA ASP A 242 -0.33 -22.62 -7.64
C ASP A 242 0.34 -22.40 -6.26
N GLY A 243 1.16 -23.37 -5.84
CA GLY A 243 1.90 -23.33 -4.58
C GLY A 243 3.08 -22.36 -4.63
N ILE A 244 3.37 -21.72 -3.50
CA ILE A 244 4.38 -20.65 -3.42
C ILE A 244 5.76 -21.07 -3.95
N SER A 245 6.19 -22.31 -3.73
CA SER A 245 7.48 -22.80 -4.22
C SER A 245 7.56 -22.84 -5.75
N ALA A 246 6.44 -23.14 -6.43
CA ALA A 246 6.37 -23.11 -7.89
C ALA A 246 6.43 -21.67 -8.42
N LEU A 247 5.72 -20.74 -7.77
CA LEU A 247 5.76 -19.32 -8.12
C LEU A 247 7.16 -18.70 -7.88
N ILE A 248 7.87 -19.13 -6.83
CA ILE A 248 9.27 -18.73 -6.60
C ILE A 248 10.18 -19.28 -7.72
N ALA A 249 9.92 -20.49 -8.20
CA ALA A 249 10.68 -21.04 -9.32
C ALA A 249 10.49 -20.18 -10.58
N ASP A 250 9.27 -19.67 -10.80
CA ASP A 250 8.96 -18.77 -11.91
C ASP A 250 9.64 -17.41 -11.77
N LEU A 251 9.63 -16.82 -10.59
CA LEU A 251 10.38 -15.59 -10.31
C LEU A 251 11.87 -15.75 -10.67
N LYS A 252 12.44 -16.92 -10.39
CA LYS A 252 13.86 -17.22 -10.69
C LYS A 252 14.14 -17.44 -12.17
N THR A 253 13.13 -17.54 -13.04
CA THR A 253 13.34 -17.57 -14.51
C THR A 253 13.36 -16.17 -15.11
N LEU A 254 12.93 -15.16 -14.37
CA LEU A 254 12.88 -13.77 -14.84
C LEU A 254 14.27 -13.15 -14.87
N HIS A 255 14.51 -12.34 -15.90
CA HIS A 255 15.68 -11.47 -15.99
C HIS A 255 15.37 -10.10 -15.41
N LEU A 256 15.17 -10.05 -14.08
CA LEU A 256 14.82 -8.83 -13.35
C LEU A 256 15.82 -7.70 -13.59
N GLN A 257 15.32 -6.50 -13.83
CA GLN A 257 16.07 -5.26 -13.95
C GLN A 257 15.75 -4.29 -12.79
N PRO A 258 16.63 -3.31 -12.54
CA PRO A 258 16.33 -2.23 -11.61
C PRO A 258 15.02 -1.53 -11.97
N ASN A 259 14.20 -1.24 -10.96
CA ASN A 259 12.88 -0.62 -11.06
C ASN A 259 11.76 -1.50 -11.66
N ASP A 260 12.03 -2.76 -11.99
CA ASP A 260 10.95 -3.71 -12.27
C ASP A 260 10.05 -3.88 -11.04
N ILE A 261 8.83 -4.37 -11.28
CA ILE A 261 7.81 -4.62 -10.27
C ILE A 261 7.39 -6.09 -10.36
N VAL A 262 7.33 -6.76 -9.22
CA VAL A 262 6.83 -8.13 -9.10
C VAL A 262 5.62 -8.11 -8.18
N ILE A 263 4.48 -8.61 -8.67
CA ILE A 263 3.27 -8.78 -7.86
C ILE A 263 2.95 -10.26 -7.79
N PHE A 264 3.02 -10.82 -6.59
CA PHE A 264 2.57 -12.18 -6.32
C PHE A 264 1.12 -12.18 -5.87
N SER A 265 0.31 -13.01 -6.53
CA SER A 265 -1.02 -13.36 -6.06
C SER A 265 -1.21 -14.86 -6.06
N SER A 266 -1.37 -15.44 -4.87
CA SER A 266 -1.63 -16.87 -4.72
C SER A 266 -2.83 -17.05 -3.82
N SER A 267 -3.78 -17.91 -4.21
CA SER A 267 -4.62 -18.54 -3.20
C SER A 267 -3.73 -19.44 -2.37
N LEU A 268 -3.59 -19.14 -1.08
CA LEU A 268 -3.10 -20.07 -0.04
C LEU A 268 -3.82 -21.44 0.00
N PHE A 269 -4.77 -21.68 -0.91
CA PHE A 269 -5.69 -22.79 -0.96
C PHE A 269 -5.53 -23.61 -2.23
N THR A 270 -4.33 -24.10 -2.45
CA THR A 270 -4.17 -25.33 -3.21
C THR A 270 -4.82 -26.46 -2.38
N PRO A 271 -5.80 -27.23 -2.91
CA PRO A 271 -6.77 -27.98 -2.12
C PRO A 271 -6.11 -29.08 -1.29
N ILE A 272 -5.94 -28.84 0.01
CA ILE A 272 -5.57 -29.88 0.98
C ILE A 272 -6.84 -30.32 1.68
N LYS A 273 -7.08 -31.63 1.61
CA LYS A 273 -8.16 -32.42 2.19
C LYS A 273 -8.38 -32.23 3.70
N GLU A 274 -7.60 -31.44 4.42
CA GLU A 274 -7.66 -31.34 5.88
C GLU A 274 -7.27 -29.93 6.32
N VAL A 275 -8.24 -29.20 6.87
CA VAL A 275 -8.11 -27.84 7.42
C VAL A 275 -7.17 -27.74 8.63
N TYR A 276 -6.51 -28.83 9.02
CA TYR A 276 -5.54 -28.86 10.11
C TYR A 276 -4.15 -28.26 9.76
N THR A 277 -3.95 -27.71 8.55
CA THR A 277 -2.62 -27.24 8.07
C THR A 277 -2.50 -25.74 7.71
N ASN A 278 -3.58 -24.94 7.72
CA ASN A 278 -3.57 -23.59 7.14
C ASN A 278 -2.75 -22.52 7.91
N GLU A 279 -2.68 -22.57 9.25
CA GLU A 279 -1.80 -21.65 9.99
C GLU A 279 -0.33 -21.91 9.68
N LYS A 280 0.07 -23.19 9.57
CA LYS A 280 1.43 -23.56 9.17
C LYS A 280 1.74 -23.11 7.75
N SER A 281 0.78 -23.16 6.83
CA SER A 281 0.93 -22.63 5.47
C SER A 281 1.11 -21.11 5.46
N ILE A 282 0.41 -20.37 6.32
CA ILE A 282 0.64 -18.93 6.47
C ILE A 282 1.99 -18.65 7.10
N LEU A 283 2.42 -19.41 8.11
CA LEU A 283 3.75 -19.26 8.70
C LEU A 283 4.85 -19.58 7.67
N TYR A 284 4.65 -20.60 6.84
CA TYR A 284 5.55 -20.90 5.72
C TYR A 284 5.58 -19.77 4.69
N LEU A 285 4.43 -19.27 4.25
CA LEU A 285 4.36 -18.08 3.39
C LEU A 285 5.03 -16.87 4.05
N ALA A 286 4.81 -16.64 5.35
CA ALA A 286 5.44 -15.54 6.08
C ALA A 286 6.97 -15.63 6.04
N ASN A 287 7.53 -16.84 6.17
CA ASN A 287 8.96 -17.07 6.00
C ASN A 287 9.43 -16.79 4.57
N GLU A 288 8.70 -17.27 3.57
CA GLU A 288 9.06 -17.10 2.17
C GLU A 288 8.89 -15.66 1.67
N LEU A 289 7.95 -14.88 2.22
CA LEU A 289 7.77 -13.48 1.86
C LEU A 289 9.07 -12.67 2.05
N ASN A 290 9.80 -12.93 3.14
CA ASN A 290 11.11 -12.29 3.36
C ASN A 290 12.14 -12.74 2.32
N ASN A 291 12.21 -14.04 2.01
CA ASN A 291 13.14 -14.56 1.01
C ASN A 291 12.88 -13.96 -0.38
N ILE A 292 11.61 -13.84 -0.77
CA ILE A 292 11.20 -13.24 -2.06
C ILE A 292 11.52 -11.75 -2.07
N LYS A 293 11.21 -11.03 -0.98
CA LYS A 293 11.55 -9.61 -0.83
C LYS A 293 13.05 -9.40 -1.00
N GLN A 294 13.88 -10.15 -0.28
CA GLN A 294 15.34 -10.06 -0.37
C GLN A 294 15.85 -10.40 -1.78
N TYR A 295 15.27 -11.41 -2.44
CA TYR A 295 15.60 -11.73 -3.83
C TYR A 295 15.30 -10.55 -4.74
N CYS A 296 14.09 -9.96 -4.69
CA CYS A 296 13.75 -8.81 -5.52
C CYS A 296 14.63 -7.58 -5.21
N GLN A 297 14.92 -7.33 -3.93
CA GLN A 297 15.81 -6.25 -3.50
C GLN A 297 17.24 -6.39 -4.05
N SER A 298 17.74 -7.63 -4.21
CA SER A 298 19.07 -7.86 -4.81
C SER A 298 19.18 -7.42 -6.27
N TYR A 299 18.04 -7.24 -6.96
CA TYR A 299 17.95 -6.70 -8.32
C TYR A 299 17.45 -5.24 -8.36
N ASN A 300 17.27 -4.61 -7.20
CA ASN A 300 16.60 -3.30 -7.06
C ASN A 300 15.18 -3.30 -7.69
N THR A 301 14.46 -4.41 -7.51
CA THR A 301 13.10 -4.66 -8.00
C THR A 301 12.10 -4.53 -6.86
N LYS A 302 10.93 -3.94 -7.12
CA LYS A 302 9.85 -3.77 -6.14
C LYS A 302 9.04 -5.05 -6.04
N PHE A 303 8.62 -5.40 -4.83
CA PHE A 303 7.83 -6.61 -4.57
C PHE A 303 6.54 -6.27 -3.83
N TYR A 304 5.42 -6.79 -4.34
CA TYR A 304 4.10 -6.70 -3.74
C TYR A 304 3.48 -8.08 -3.61
N TYR A 305 2.66 -8.24 -2.59
CA TYR A 305 1.83 -9.42 -2.43
C TYR A 305 0.35 -9.03 -2.36
N GLY A 306 -0.53 -9.83 -2.94
CA GLY A 306 -1.97 -9.66 -2.76
C GLY A 306 -2.68 -11.01 -2.76
N ALA A 307 -3.80 -11.10 -2.06
CA ALA A 307 -4.64 -12.31 -2.11
C ALA A 307 -6.00 -11.96 -2.70
N PHE A 308 -6.33 -12.62 -3.80
CA PHE A 308 -7.63 -12.49 -4.43
C PHE A 308 -8.74 -13.14 -3.59
N PRO A 309 -9.91 -12.49 -3.49
CA PRO A 309 -11.03 -13.03 -2.74
C PRO A 309 -11.73 -14.19 -3.46
N PHE A 310 -12.55 -14.92 -2.72
CA PHE A 310 -13.49 -15.93 -3.22
C PHE A 310 -14.93 -15.42 -3.15
N LEU A 311 -15.83 -16.01 -3.95
CA LEU A 311 -17.25 -15.65 -3.94
C LEU A 311 -17.85 -15.71 -2.54
N ILE A 312 -17.53 -16.75 -1.77
CA ILE A 312 -18.05 -16.98 -0.40
C ILE A 312 -17.65 -15.90 0.63
N GLU A 313 -16.73 -15.01 0.28
CA GLU A 313 -16.31 -13.89 1.12
C GLU A 313 -17.14 -12.62 0.90
N LYS A 314 -18.06 -12.60 -0.08
CA LYS A 314 -19.04 -11.51 -0.20
C LYS A 314 -19.92 -11.45 1.04
N SER A 315 -20.29 -10.23 1.44
CA SER A 315 -21.17 -9.98 2.58
C SER A 315 -22.63 -10.38 2.32
N THR A 316 -23.06 -10.30 1.06
CA THR A 316 -24.41 -10.65 0.60
C THR A 316 -24.34 -11.40 -0.72
N PHE A 317 -25.25 -12.36 -0.90
CA PHE A 317 -25.36 -13.18 -2.11
C PHE A 317 -26.67 -12.91 -2.82
N THR A 318 -26.64 -12.90 -4.15
CA THR A 318 -27.88 -12.96 -4.94
C THR A 318 -28.47 -14.38 -4.93
N SER A 319 -29.66 -14.54 -5.51
CA SER A 319 -30.27 -15.87 -5.68
C SER A 319 -29.41 -16.79 -6.56
N LEU A 320 -28.79 -16.27 -7.63
CA LEU A 320 -27.92 -17.09 -8.49
C LEU A 320 -26.62 -17.48 -7.79
N GLU A 321 -26.01 -16.55 -7.03
CA GLU A 321 -24.81 -16.84 -6.24
C GLU A 321 -25.08 -17.87 -5.14
N THR A 322 -26.23 -17.75 -4.46
CA THR A 322 -26.67 -18.71 -3.44
C THR A 322 -26.83 -20.10 -4.07
N ASN A 323 -27.44 -20.19 -5.25
CA ASN A 323 -27.61 -21.45 -5.98
C ASN A 323 -26.27 -22.05 -6.40
N LEU A 324 -25.33 -21.23 -6.90
CA LEU A 324 -23.98 -21.67 -7.25
C LEU A 324 -23.24 -22.23 -6.02
N LEU A 325 -23.26 -21.49 -4.91
CA LEU A 325 -22.62 -21.91 -3.67
C LEU A 325 -23.23 -23.22 -3.16
N ASN A 326 -24.56 -23.33 -3.06
CA ASN A 326 -25.22 -24.56 -2.63
C ASN A 326 -24.91 -25.75 -3.54
N ALA A 327 -24.79 -25.53 -4.85
CA ALA A 327 -24.46 -26.57 -5.81
C ALA A 327 -23.01 -27.08 -5.63
N GLU A 328 -22.08 -26.22 -5.26
CA GLU A 328 -20.63 -26.51 -5.23
C GLU A 328 -20.05 -26.77 -3.83
N LEU A 329 -20.70 -26.28 -2.76
CA LEU A 329 -20.25 -26.39 -1.36
C LEU A 329 -19.93 -27.83 -0.96
N LEU A 330 -20.83 -28.77 -1.30
CA LEU A 330 -20.67 -30.20 -1.02
C LEU A 330 -19.49 -30.85 -1.77
N ASN A 331 -19.10 -30.30 -2.91
CA ASN A 331 -18.05 -30.86 -3.75
C ASN A 331 -16.65 -30.37 -3.39
N TYR A 332 -16.54 -29.11 -2.94
CA TYR A 332 -15.25 -28.44 -2.74
C TYR A 332 -14.82 -28.34 -1.28
N PHE A 333 -15.74 -27.97 -0.38
CA PHE A 333 -15.47 -27.92 1.06
C PHE A 333 -15.92 -29.23 1.72
N LYS A 334 -15.34 -30.36 1.29
CA LYS A 334 -15.74 -31.70 1.78
C LYS A 334 -15.64 -31.87 3.31
N TRP A 335 -14.93 -30.98 3.98
CA TRP A 335 -14.70 -30.97 5.43
C TRP A 335 -15.68 -30.07 6.21
N GLU A 336 -16.43 -29.20 5.54
CA GLU A 336 -17.37 -28.26 6.17
C GLU A 336 -18.45 -27.84 5.17
N ASN A 337 -19.71 -27.97 5.57
CA ASN A 337 -20.85 -27.57 4.74
C ASN A 337 -21.53 -26.28 5.23
N ASN A 338 -21.05 -25.69 6.34
CA ASN A 338 -21.54 -24.43 6.85
C ASN A 338 -20.77 -23.23 6.27
N ILE A 339 -21.46 -22.43 5.45
CA ILE A 339 -20.92 -21.20 4.82
C ILE A 339 -20.31 -20.25 5.86
N ASN A 340 -21.00 -19.98 6.96
CA ASN A 340 -20.54 -19.01 7.97
C ASN A 340 -19.21 -19.46 8.60
N THR A 341 -19.06 -20.75 8.86
CA THR A 341 -17.81 -21.31 9.38
C THR A 341 -16.67 -21.16 8.37
N ILE A 342 -16.94 -21.41 7.08
CA ILE A 342 -15.94 -21.25 6.01
C ILE A 342 -15.53 -19.78 5.89
N THR A 343 -16.50 -18.86 5.78
CA THR A 343 -16.24 -17.42 5.65
C THR A 343 -15.44 -16.89 6.84
N SER A 344 -15.79 -17.26 8.08
CA SER A 344 -15.05 -16.84 9.28
C SER A 344 -13.60 -17.32 9.27
N LYS A 345 -13.37 -18.57 8.82
CA LYS A 345 -12.01 -19.12 8.67
C LYS A 345 -11.21 -18.37 7.61
N LEU A 346 -11.81 -18.07 6.45
CA LEU A 346 -11.15 -17.29 5.38
C LEU A 346 -10.78 -15.87 5.85
N GLN A 347 -11.67 -15.20 6.57
CA GLN A 347 -11.39 -13.88 7.15
C GLN A 347 -10.21 -13.90 8.13
N THR A 348 -10.16 -14.93 8.99
CA THR A 348 -9.03 -15.15 9.90
C THR A 348 -7.72 -15.33 9.15
N LEU A 349 -7.73 -16.16 8.10
CA LEU A 349 -6.55 -16.46 7.30
C LEU A 349 -6.06 -15.22 6.52
N ASN A 350 -6.97 -14.43 5.95
CA ASN A 350 -6.62 -13.16 5.32
C ASN A 350 -6.03 -12.15 6.31
N THR A 351 -6.55 -12.13 7.54
CA THR A 351 -6.00 -11.27 8.61
C THR A 351 -4.58 -11.69 8.98
N LEU A 352 -4.33 -12.98 9.16
CA LEU A 352 -3.00 -13.52 9.46
C LEU A 352 -2.01 -13.24 8.32
N LEU A 353 -2.45 -13.38 7.07
CA LEU A 353 -1.65 -13.05 5.90
C LEU A 353 -1.25 -11.58 5.86
N ARG A 354 -2.18 -10.65 6.10
CA ARG A 354 -1.85 -9.21 6.16
C ARG A 354 -0.84 -8.91 7.25
N LYS A 355 -0.98 -9.55 8.42
CA LYS A 355 0.02 -9.44 9.51
C LYS A 355 1.38 -9.99 9.07
N ALA A 356 1.42 -11.11 8.35
CA ALA A 356 2.66 -11.67 7.82
C ALA A 356 3.34 -10.72 6.81
N CYS A 357 2.59 -10.12 5.89
CA CYS A 357 3.13 -9.10 4.99
C CYS A 357 3.69 -7.90 5.78
N ASN A 358 2.96 -7.39 6.77
CA ASN A 358 3.41 -6.27 7.60
C ASN A 358 4.70 -6.58 8.38
N ILE A 359 4.79 -7.74 9.03
CA ILE A 359 5.99 -8.16 9.78
C ILE A 359 7.23 -8.24 8.88
N ASN A 360 7.05 -8.63 7.62
CA ASN A 360 8.14 -8.70 6.64
C ASN A 360 8.34 -7.39 5.85
N GLU A 361 7.56 -6.35 6.17
CA GLU A 361 7.50 -5.07 5.45
C GLU A 361 7.32 -5.28 3.93
N VAL A 362 6.44 -6.23 3.56
CA VAL A 362 6.03 -6.46 2.19
C VAL A 362 4.74 -5.68 1.93
N PRO A 363 4.73 -4.72 0.99
CA PRO A 363 3.50 -4.03 0.60
C PRO A 363 2.39 -5.00 0.17
N TYR A 364 1.21 -4.82 0.74
CA TYR A 364 0.05 -5.69 0.49
C TYR A 364 -1.01 -4.96 -0.36
N ILE A 365 -1.39 -5.54 -1.50
CA ILE A 365 -2.48 -5.03 -2.34
C ILE A 365 -3.78 -5.71 -1.92
N ASN A 366 -4.77 -4.91 -1.52
CA ASN A 366 -6.05 -5.40 -1.06
C ASN A 366 -7.04 -5.65 -2.20
N PHE A 367 -7.10 -6.88 -2.69
CA PHE A 367 -8.06 -7.24 -3.74
C PHE A 367 -9.50 -7.42 -3.26
N HIS A 368 -9.77 -7.45 -1.94
CA HIS A 368 -11.15 -7.47 -1.43
C HIS A 368 -11.90 -6.17 -1.72
N ASP A 369 -11.18 -5.09 -2.07
CA ASP A 369 -11.79 -3.82 -2.43
C ASP A 369 -12.67 -3.92 -3.69
N ILE A 370 -12.56 -5.00 -4.48
CA ILE A 370 -13.51 -5.29 -5.57
C ILE A 370 -14.96 -5.41 -5.07
N PHE A 371 -15.18 -5.84 -3.82
CA PHE A 371 -16.52 -5.93 -3.24
C PHE A 371 -17.14 -4.57 -2.92
N LEU A 372 -16.37 -3.48 -3.00
CA LEU A 372 -16.86 -2.13 -2.83
C LEU A 372 -17.37 -1.53 -4.15
N GLU A 373 -17.09 -2.17 -5.30
CA GLU A 373 -17.50 -1.65 -6.60
C GLU A 373 -19.01 -1.78 -6.82
N PRO A 374 -19.73 -0.66 -6.99
CA PRO A 374 -21.17 -0.70 -7.21
C PRO A 374 -21.50 -1.34 -8.56
N ASN A 375 -22.57 -2.13 -8.62
CA ASN A 375 -23.10 -2.76 -9.84
C ASN A 375 -22.28 -3.92 -10.41
N LEU A 376 -21.31 -4.45 -9.66
CA LEU A 376 -20.62 -5.68 -10.06
C LEU A 376 -21.31 -6.97 -9.62
N ASP A 377 -22.17 -6.98 -8.59
CA ASP A 377 -22.91 -8.14 -8.05
C ASP A 377 -22.52 -9.52 -8.64
N GLU A 378 -23.34 -10.07 -9.54
CA GLU A 378 -23.17 -11.39 -10.21
C GLU A 378 -22.14 -11.39 -11.35
N LYS A 379 -21.50 -10.25 -11.57
CA LYS A 379 -20.47 -10.00 -12.59
C LYS A 379 -19.07 -10.01 -11.99
N ILE A 380 -18.90 -10.22 -10.68
CA ILE A 380 -17.56 -10.33 -10.10
C ILE A 380 -16.90 -11.64 -10.56
N PHE A 381 -17.61 -12.75 -10.38
CA PHE A 381 -17.09 -14.08 -10.65
C PHE A 381 -17.87 -14.79 -11.77
N ILE A 382 -17.19 -15.64 -12.51
CA ILE A 382 -17.79 -16.54 -13.52
C ILE A 382 -18.04 -17.96 -12.96
N ASP A 383 -17.40 -18.27 -11.85
CA ASP A 383 -17.68 -19.41 -10.99
C ASP A 383 -17.48 -18.98 -9.51
N ARG A 384 -17.05 -19.85 -8.60
CA ARG A 384 -16.80 -19.46 -7.19
C ARG A 384 -15.45 -18.75 -6.95
N LEU A 385 -14.55 -18.72 -7.94
CA LEU A 385 -13.14 -18.34 -7.80
C LEU A 385 -12.67 -17.39 -8.90
N HIS A 386 -12.98 -17.67 -10.17
CA HIS A 386 -12.46 -16.98 -11.32
C HIS A 386 -13.26 -15.72 -11.63
N PHE A 387 -12.54 -14.69 -12.04
CA PHE A 387 -13.10 -13.37 -12.28
C PHE A 387 -13.67 -13.23 -13.70
N SER A 388 -14.74 -12.45 -13.82
CA SER A 388 -15.22 -12.03 -15.13
C SER A 388 -14.29 -11.02 -15.79
N PRO A 389 -14.43 -10.77 -17.10
CA PRO A 389 -13.80 -9.65 -17.79
C PRO A 389 -14.00 -8.30 -17.11
N LYS A 390 -15.21 -8.01 -16.61
CA LYS A 390 -15.50 -6.73 -15.94
C LYS A 390 -14.80 -6.63 -14.58
N ALA A 391 -14.72 -7.73 -13.85
CA ALA A 391 -13.98 -7.78 -12.59
C ALA A 391 -12.47 -7.57 -12.81
N ASN A 392 -11.92 -8.10 -13.90
CA ASN A 392 -10.51 -7.89 -14.24
C ASN A 392 -10.18 -6.42 -14.52
N GLU A 393 -11.09 -5.64 -15.09
CA GLU A 393 -10.93 -4.18 -15.24
C GLU A 393 -10.74 -3.50 -13.87
N VAL A 394 -11.56 -3.89 -12.88
CA VAL A 394 -11.51 -3.32 -11.53
C VAL A 394 -10.27 -3.77 -10.78
N LEU A 395 -9.90 -5.05 -10.86
CA LEU A 395 -8.66 -5.54 -10.26
C LEU A 395 -7.42 -4.87 -10.87
N ALA A 396 -7.41 -4.68 -12.20
CA ALA A 396 -6.35 -3.94 -12.88
C ALA A 396 -6.28 -2.49 -12.37
N LYS A 397 -7.42 -1.83 -12.18
CA LYS A 397 -7.48 -0.48 -11.61
C LYS A 397 -6.93 -0.44 -10.18
N ILE A 398 -7.29 -1.41 -9.33
CA ILE A 398 -6.77 -1.51 -7.96
C ILE A 398 -5.24 -1.62 -7.98
N ILE A 399 -4.67 -2.46 -8.85
CA ILE A 399 -3.22 -2.58 -9.00
C ILE A 399 -2.61 -1.27 -9.49
N PHE A 400 -3.18 -0.69 -10.55
CA PHE A 400 -2.70 0.55 -11.15
C PHE A 400 -2.65 1.69 -10.13
N ASP A 401 -3.72 1.90 -9.35
CA ASP A 401 -3.79 2.97 -8.36
C ASP A 401 -2.73 2.78 -7.27
N HIS A 402 -2.48 1.56 -6.80
CA HIS A 402 -1.41 1.27 -5.84
C HIS A 402 -0.03 1.61 -6.40
N ILE A 403 0.27 1.16 -7.62
CA ILE A 403 1.57 1.40 -8.25
C ILE A 403 1.76 2.88 -8.57
N LYS A 404 0.73 3.55 -9.09
CA LYS A 404 0.73 4.98 -9.38
C LYS A 404 1.07 5.80 -8.14
N LEU A 405 0.36 5.59 -7.03
CA LEU A 405 0.57 6.31 -5.78
C LEU A 405 2.00 6.11 -5.25
N GLN A 406 2.54 4.89 -5.36
CA GLN A 406 3.92 4.61 -4.98
C GLN A 406 4.92 5.42 -5.82
N LEU A 407 4.75 5.43 -7.15
CA LEU A 407 5.65 6.17 -8.04
C LEU A 407 5.58 7.69 -7.80
N GLU A 408 4.39 8.23 -7.52
CA GLU A 408 4.21 9.64 -7.17
C GLU A 408 4.88 10.01 -5.84
N LEU A 409 4.80 9.12 -4.84
CA LEU A 409 5.45 9.30 -3.55
C LEU A 409 6.99 9.30 -3.67
N GLU A 410 7.55 8.36 -4.43
CA GLU A 410 9.00 8.28 -4.67
C GLU A 410 9.53 9.55 -5.34
N ASN A 411 8.85 10.05 -6.36
CA ASN A 411 9.19 11.32 -7.01
C ASN A 411 9.12 12.50 -6.03
N SER A 412 8.12 12.52 -5.13
CA SER A 412 7.97 13.57 -4.12
C SER A 412 9.11 13.56 -3.10
N ILE A 413 9.57 12.37 -2.68
CA ILE A 413 10.72 12.21 -1.78
C ILE A 413 12.00 12.69 -2.46
N GLU A 414 12.21 12.32 -3.73
CA GLU A 414 13.38 12.77 -4.50
C GLU A 414 13.42 14.30 -4.62
N GLN A 415 12.29 14.93 -4.95
CA GLN A 415 12.17 16.39 -5.02
C GLN A 415 12.42 17.06 -3.66
N SER A 416 11.85 16.50 -2.58
CA SER A 416 12.09 17.01 -1.22
C SER A 416 13.57 16.94 -0.85
N ASN A 417 14.23 15.82 -1.13
CA ASN A 417 15.67 15.66 -0.86
C ASN A 417 16.51 16.65 -1.66
N SER A 418 16.18 16.87 -2.93
CA SER A 418 16.86 17.86 -3.77
C SER A 418 16.67 19.28 -3.23
N TYR A 419 15.47 19.64 -2.79
CA TYR A 419 15.19 20.93 -2.15
C TYR A 419 16.03 21.13 -0.87
N MET A 420 16.03 20.15 0.03
CA MET A 420 16.80 20.22 1.28
C MET A 420 18.31 20.34 1.02
N GLN A 421 18.84 19.61 0.04
CA GLN A 421 20.25 19.72 -0.36
C GLN A 421 20.58 21.13 -0.88
N LYS A 422 19.69 21.71 -1.68
CA LYS A 422 19.86 23.07 -2.19
C LYS A 422 19.85 24.10 -1.05
N GLU A 423 18.90 24.00 -0.12
CA GLU A 423 18.81 24.89 1.04
C GLU A 423 20.07 24.81 1.92
N ALA A 424 20.55 23.59 2.19
CA ALA A 424 21.80 23.38 2.93
C ALA A 424 23.01 24.01 2.21
N GLN A 425 23.08 23.87 0.89
CA GLN A 425 24.15 24.45 0.08
C GLN A 425 24.11 25.98 0.08
N GLU A 426 22.91 26.58 0.00
CA GLU A 426 22.71 28.03 0.09
C GLU A 426 23.11 28.57 1.47
N PHE A 427 22.73 27.86 2.54
CA PHE A 427 23.14 28.19 3.90
C PHE A 427 24.67 28.14 4.08
N GLN A 428 25.32 27.07 3.62
CA GLN A 428 26.79 26.98 3.66
C GLN A 428 27.46 28.10 2.85
N THR A 429 26.92 28.42 1.67
CA THR A 429 27.43 29.52 0.84
C THR A 429 27.31 30.86 1.55
N PHE A 430 26.18 31.11 2.21
CA PHE A 430 25.98 32.29 3.05
C PHE A 430 27.02 32.36 4.17
N VAL A 431 27.25 31.27 4.91
CA VAL A 431 28.25 31.21 5.98
C VAL A 431 29.65 31.47 5.42
N PHE A 432 30.06 30.78 4.35
CA PHE A 432 31.42 30.90 3.82
C PHE A 432 31.71 32.26 3.17
N THR A 433 30.71 32.86 2.53
CA THR A 433 30.85 34.19 1.90
C THR A 433 30.92 35.27 2.97
N LYS A 434 30.07 35.20 4.00
CA LYS A 434 29.94 36.26 5.00
C LYS A 434 31.03 36.21 6.08
N TYR A 435 31.51 35.02 6.43
CA TYR A 435 32.46 34.83 7.54
C TYR A 435 33.85 34.34 7.14
N HIS A 436 34.13 34.23 5.84
CA HIS A 436 35.34 33.60 5.29
C HIS A 436 35.48 32.13 5.74
N ALA A 437 35.39 31.20 4.79
CA ALA A 437 35.42 29.76 5.06
C ALA A 437 36.50 29.32 6.06
N HIS A 438 37.72 29.87 5.98
CA HIS A 438 38.82 29.50 6.88
C HIS A 438 38.55 29.83 8.37
N GLU A 439 37.99 31.01 8.67
CA GLU A 439 37.72 31.41 10.07
C GLU A 439 36.64 30.54 10.70
N TRP A 440 35.59 30.22 9.92
CA TRP A 440 34.53 29.31 10.32
C TRP A 440 35.05 27.90 10.64
N HIS A 441 35.78 27.29 9.70
CA HIS A 441 36.33 25.94 9.90
C HIS A 441 37.28 25.90 11.09
N SER A 442 38.11 26.94 11.28
CA SER A 442 39.00 27.03 12.43
C SER A 442 38.23 27.07 13.75
N TYR A 443 37.13 27.83 13.82
CA TYR A 443 36.29 27.91 15.02
C TYR A 443 35.60 26.58 15.34
N ILE A 444 34.94 25.97 14.35
CA ILE A 444 34.22 24.70 14.55
C ILE A 444 35.19 23.55 14.85
N ASN A 445 36.34 23.46 14.17
CA ASN A 445 37.33 22.42 14.45
C ASN A 445 37.91 22.57 15.85
N LYS A 446 38.17 23.81 16.30
CA LYS A 446 38.61 24.05 17.66
C LYS A 446 37.57 23.58 18.69
N LEU A 447 36.29 23.88 18.48
CA LEU A 447 35.22 23.37 19.37
C LEU A 447 35.17 21.83 19.40
N LYS A 448 35.34 21.16 18.26
CA LYS A 448 35.38 19.69 18.16
C LYS A 448 36.61 19.10 18.86
N GLU A 449 37.77 19.72 18.70
CA GLU A 449 39.03 19.28 19.30
C GLU A 449 39.05 19.47 20.81
N ASP A 450 38.57 20.62 21.29
CA ASP A 450 38.50 20.94 22.72
C ASP A 450 37.40 20.11 23.44
N PHE A 451 36.33 19.72 22.71
CA PHE A 451 35.16 19.03 23.28
C PHE A 451 34.66 17.84 22.43
N PRO A 452 35.48 16.78 22.25
CA PRO A 452 35.18 15.68 21.32
C PRO A 452 34.02 14.77 21.76
N SER A 453 33.61 14.81 23.03
CA SER A 453 32.51 14.00 23.57
C SER A 453 31.90 14.64 24.82
N ASN A 454 30.72 15.25 24.66
CA ASN A 454 29.88 15.68 25.77
C ASN A 454 28.65 14.77 25.85
N SER A 455 28.35 14.25 27.05
CA SER A 455 27.16 13.44 27.34
C SER A 455 26.35 14.07 28.46
N GLY A 456 25.07 13.72 28.55
CA GLY A 456 24.13 14.33 29.49
C GLY A 456 23.37 15.50 28.87
N ILE A 457 22.65 16.24 29.72
CA ILE A 457 21.94 17.46 29.35
C ILE A 457 22.97 18.59 29.28
N ILE A 458 23.18 19.14 28.09
CA ILE A 458 24.16 20.21 27.87
C ILE A 458 23.41 21.51 27.59
N GLY A 459 23.71 22.53 28.37
CA GLY A 459 23.16 23.87 28.24
C GLY A 459 24.11 24.86 27.58
N ALA A 460 23.54 25.95 27.07
CA ALA A 460 24.30 27.13 26.68
C ALA A 460 23.66 28.43 27.21
N VAL A 461 24.49 29.38 27.63
CA VAL A 461 24.11 30.78 27.87
C VAL A 461 25.01 31.65 27.00
N VAL A 462 24.45 32.66 26.35
CA VAL A 462 25.23 33.69 25.64
C VAL A 462 25.12 35.00 26.40
N VAL A 463 26.25 35.58 26.79
CA VAL A 463 26.31 36.81 27.60
C VAL A 463 27.28 37.84 27.04
N ASN A 464 26.90 39.12 27.11
CA ASN A 464 27.82 40.21 26.80
C ASN A 464 28.63 40.65 28.06
N CYS A 465 28.00 40.69 29.24
CA CYS A 465 28.68 41.02 30.51
C CYS A 465 29.44 42.36 30.50
N ASN A 466 28.77 43.46 30.15
CA ASN A 466 29.37 44.79 30.00
C ASN A 466 28.93 45.81 31.09
N PRO A 467 29.29 45.66 32.38
CA PRO A 467 30.18 44.66 32.96
C PRO A 467 29.40 43.42 33.48
N PHE A 468 30.11 42.45 34.07
CA PHE A 468 29.48 41.33 34.78
C PHE A 468 28.66 41.84 35.97
N THR A 469 27.51 41.23 36.28
CA THR A 469 26.59 41.73 37.32
C THR A 469 26.05 40.56 38.15
N LEU A 470 25.42 40.84 39.30
CA LEU A 470 24.71 39.81 40.07
C LEU A 470 23.53 39.22 39.30
N GLY A 471 22.96 39.94 38.32
CA GLY A 471 21.97 39.42 37.39
C GLY A 471 22.55 38.35 36.46
N HIS A 472 23.74 38.60 35.88
CA HIS A 472 24.45 37.60 35.08
C HIS A 472 24.82 36.37 35.91
N LYS A 473 25.34 36.59 37.13
CA LYS A 473 25.67 35.51 38.07
C LYS A 473 24.46 34.61 38.34
N PHE A 474 23.32 35.21 38.66
CA PHE A 474 22.08 34.50 38.92
C PHE A 474 21.59 33.68 37.72
N LEU A 475 21.57 34.28 36.52
CA LEU A 475 21.18 33.58 35.30
C LEU A 475 22.05 32.32 35.08
N ILE A 476 23.36 32.47 35.20
CA ILE A 476 24.32 31.40 34.91
C ILE A 476 24.29 30.32 35.99
N GLU A 477 24.20 30.68 37.27
CA GLU A 477 24.04 29.72 38.38
C GLU A 477 22.74 28.92 38.22
N THR A 478 21.64 29.57 37.86
CA THR A 478 20.35 28.92 37.62
C THR A 478 20.41 28.01 36.39
N ALA A 479 21.03 28.45 35.30
CA ALA A 479 21.22 27.62 34.12
C ALA A 479 22.08 26.38 34.43
N SER A 480 23.19 26.59 35.14
CA SER A 480 24.16 25.55 35.54
C SER A 480 23.52 24.48 36.42
N SER A 481 22.59 24.84 37.31
CA SER A 481 21.89 23.86 38.15
C SER A 481 20.88 22.98 37.41
N ASN A 482 20.55 23.30 36.15
CA ASN A 482 19.56 22.59 35.34
C ASN A 482 20.18 21.70 34.26
N VAL A 483 21.51 21.59 34.22
CA VAL A 483 22.26 20.84 33.19
C VAL A 483 23.48 20.14 33.77
N ASP A 484 23.93 19.08 33.12
CA ASP A 484 25.15 18.36 33.49
C ASP A 484 26.41 19.18 33.15
N LYS A 485 26.36 19.95 32.05
CA LYS A 485 27.40 20.89 31.64
C LYS A 485 26.79 22.13 31.00
N LEU A 486 27.34 23.30 31.31
CA LEU A 486 26.89 24.57 30.75
C LEU A 486 28.04 25.26 30.01
N PHE A 487 27.82 25.56 28.73
CA PHE A 487 28.71 26.44 27.97
C PHE A 487 28.25 27.89 28.10
N VAL A 488 29.14 28.76 28.55
CA VAL A 488 28.91 30.20 28.65
C VAL A 488 29.71 30.88 27.54
N PHE A 489 29.01 31.29 26.49
CA PHE A 489 29.60 32.05 25.39
C PHE A 489 29.64 33.54 25.75
N VAL A 490 30.84 34.09 25.84
CA VAL A 490 31.06 35.52 26.06
C VAL A 490 31.20 36.21 24.71
N VAL A 491 30.33 37.18 24.44
CA VAL A 491 30.32 37.92 23.16
C VAL A 491 31.66 38.63 22.94
N GLU A 492 32.36 38.28 21.86
CA GLU A 492 33.73 38.71 21.56
C GLU A 492 33.81 40.12 20.96
N GLU A 493 32.74 40.59 20.32
CA GLU A 493 32.70 41.90 19.66
C GLU A 493 33.06 43.05 20.61
N ASP A 494 34.08 43.84 20.25
CA ASP A 494 34.69 44.85 21.13
C ASP A 494 34.10 46.26 20.96
N LYS A 495 32.76 46.34 20.88
CA LYS A 495 31.98 47.62 20.88
C LYS A 495 31.34 47.94 22.23
N SER A 496 31.81 47.28 23.28
CA SER A 496 31.35 47.45 24.65
C SER A 496 32.11 48.57 25.38
N VAL A 497 31.66 48.94 26.57
CA VAL A 497 32.34 49.95 27.41
C VAL A 497 33.62 49.35 28.01
N TYR A 498 33.58 48.05 28.32
CA TYR A 498 34.73 47.26 28.73
C TYR A 498 35.17 46.31 27.63
N THR A 499 36.48 46.10 27.52
CA THR A 499 37.07 45.28 26.46
C THR A 499 36.65 43.81 26.60
N PHE A 500 36.69 43.05 25.50
CA PHE A 500 36.46 41.59 25.56
C PHE A 500 37.30 40.90 26.63
N GLU A 501 38.61 41.15 26.67
CA GLU A 501 39.51 40.53 27.64
C GLU A 501 39.10 40.84 29.10
N GLN A 502 38.69 42.08 29.37
CA GLN A 502 38.20 42.49 30.68
C GLN A 502 36.91 41.76 31.04
N ARG A 503 35.93 41.73 30.13
CA ARG A 503 34.64 41.05 30.35
C ARG A 503 34.83 39.55 30.54
N PHE A 504 35.66 38.92 29.70
CA PHE A 504 35.98 37.50 29.78
C PHE A 504 36.64 37.15 31.11
N THR A 505 37.63 37.93 31.54
CA THR A 505 38.30 37.77 32.84
C THR A 505 37.32 37.88 34.00
N LEU A 506 36.41 38.87 33.97
CA LEU A 506 35.40 39.04 35.01
C LEU A 506 34.43 37.87 35.06
N VAL A 507 34.01 37.32 33.90
CA VAL A 507 33.17 36.13 33.83
C VAL A 507 33.89 34.94 34.47
N GLN A 508 35.16 34.71 34.12
CA GLN A 508 35.97 33.62 34.69
C GLN A 508 36.14 33.74 36.20
N GLN A 509 36.48 34.93 36.71
CA GLN A 509 36.67 35.14 38.14
C GLN A 509 35.38 34.90 38.93
N ASN A 510 34.25 35.38 38.42
CA ASN A 510 32.98 35.33 39.14
C ASN A 510 32.26 33.98 39.08
N LEU A 511 32.67 33.09 38.17
CA LEU A 511 32.06 31.76 37.97
C LEU A 511 33.00 30.60 38.33
N LYS A 512 34.21 30.89 38.83
CA LYS A 512 35.23 29.88 39.17
C LYS A 512 34.74 28.79 40.13
N HIS A 513 33.72 29.06 40.93
CA HIS A 513 33.12 28.12 41.86
C HIS A 513 32.22 27.06 41.19
N LEU A 514 31.82 27.25 39.93
CA LEU A 514 30.96 26.33 39.20
C LEU A 514 31.79 25.34 38.39
N SER A 515 31.87 24.09 38.84
CA SER A 515 32.71 23.06 38.22
C SER A 515 32.18 22.49 36.90
N ASN A 516 30.89 22.69 36.60
CA ASN A 516 30.24 22.22 35.37
C ASN A 516 30.09 23.31 34.31
N VAL A 517 30.70 24.48 34.50
CA VAL A 517 30.63 25.62 33.58
C VAL A 517 31.93 25.74 32.78
N GLU A 518 31.79 25.81 31.46
CA GLU A 518 32.89 26.08 30.54
C GLU A 518 32.68 27.45 29.89
N ILE A 519 33.70 28.31 29.91
CA ILE A 519 33.58 29.69 29.43
C ILE A 519 34.33 29.81 28.10
N LEU A 520 33.59 30.15 27.04
CA LEU A 520 34.11 30.18 25.68
C LEU A 520 33.94 31.56 25.05
N PRO A 521 34.88 31.99 24.18
CA PRO A 521 34.61 33.11 23.29
C PRO A 521 33.48 32.74 22.30
N SER A 522 32.62 33.70 22.00
CA SER A 522 31.59 33.53 20.96
C SER A 522 32.16 33.44 19.54
N GLY A 523 33.41 33.87 19.33
CA GLY A 523 33.92 34.13 18.00
C GLY A 523 33.11 35.21 17.28
N LYS A 524 33.23 35.23 15.96
CA LYS A 524 32.43 36.08 15.06
C LYS A 524 31.06 35.47 14.71
N PHE A 525 30.64 34.41 15.40
CA PHE A 525 29.57 33.51 14.96
C PHE A 525 28.34 33.46 15.88
N ILE A 526 28.38 34.13 17.04
CA ILE A 526 27.23 34.26 17.94
C ILE A 526 27.14 35.73 18.39
N ILE A 527 26.02 36.40 18.10
CA ILE A 527 25.73 37.80 18.40
C ILE A 527 26.93 38.72 18.02
N SER A 528 27.39 38.61 16.77
CA SER A 528 28.44 39.46 16.20
C SER A 528 27.84 40.52 15.30
N GLN A 529 28.62 41.52 14.87
CA GLN A 529 28.14 42.47 13.86
C GLN A 529 27.80 41.83 12.52
N VAL A 530 28.34 40.63 12.27
CA VAL A 530 28.14 39.91 11.03
C VAL A 530 26.88 39.05 11.13
N THR A 531 26.59 38.43 12.28
CA THR A 531 25.38 37.62 12.47
C THR A 531 24.16 38.43 12.91
N PHE A 532 24.37 39.52 13.65
CA PHE A 532 23.35 40.36 14.27
C PHE A 532 23.79 41.83 14.39
N PRO A 533 23.96 42.55 13.25
CA PRO A 533 24.38 43.97 13.24
C PRO A 533 23.52 44.88 14.13
N GLU A 534 22.21 44.64 14.18
CA GLU A 534 21.21 45.44 14.89
C GLU A 534 21.37 45.40 16.41
N TYR A 535 22.05 44.38 16.97
CA TYR A 535 22.37 44.33 18.40
C TYR A 535 23.29 45.50 18.83
N PHE A 536 24.07 46.04 17.90
CA PHE A 536 25.06 47.09 18.15
C PHE A 536 24.63 48.50 17.67
N THR A 537 23.51 48.63 16.96
CA THR A 537 22.99 49.92 16.47
C THR A 537 21.72 50.31 17.22
N LYS A 538 21.80 51.32 18.10
CA LYS A 538 20.70 51.68 19.01
C LYS A 538 19.66 52.67 18.46
N ASP A 539 19.83 53.20 17.25
CA ASP A 539 19.11 54.41 16.83
C ASP A 539 18.23 54.33 15.58
N ASN A 540 17.96 53.17 14.98
CA ASN A 540 16.90 53.03 13.97
C ASN A 540 16.56 51.54 13.77
N LEU A 541 15.37 51.12 14.21
CA LEU A 541 14.89 49.75 13.99
C LEU A 541 13.55 49.81 13.26
N ASP A 542 13.62 49.61 11.94
CA ASP A 542 12.49 49.13 11.16
C ASP A 542 12.18 47.69 11.59
N ASN A 543 10.91 47.28 11.55
CA ASN A 543 10.36 46.11 12.26
C ASN A 543 10.84 44.71 11.79
N SER A 544 11.93 44.59 11.03
CA SER A 544 12.47 43.29 10.56
C SER A 544 13.89 43.08 11.04
N VAL A 545 14.05 42.66 12.29
CA VAL A 545 15.34 42.21 12.84
C VAL A 545 15.60 40.80 12.28
N ASP A 546 16.50 40.65 11.30
CA ASP A 546 16.88 39.36 10.71
C ASP A 546 17.91 38.62 11.59
N VAL A 547 17.44 38.16 12.76
CA VAL A 547 18.21 37.33 13.70
C VAL A 547 18.14 35.84 13.39
N ALA A 548 17.38 35.46 12.36
CA ALA A 548 17.23 34.07 11.97
C ALA A 548 18.58 33.45 11.62
N ASN A 549 19.43 34.20 10.91
CA ASN A 549 20.77 33.74 10.54
C ASN A 549 21.66 33.40 11.75
N ASP A 550 21.70 34.25 12.78
CA ASP A 550 22.48 33.99 14.00
C ASP A 550 22.00 32.73 14.74
N LEU A 551 20.67 32.60 14.88
CA LEU A 551 20.05 31.48 15.58
C LEU A 551 20.19 30.18 14.81
N THR A 552 20.07 30.21 13.49
CA THR A 552 20.27 29.05 12.62
C THR A 552 21.74 28.61 12.62
N ILE A 553 22.71 29.53 12.60
CA ILE A 553 24.14 29.19 12.76
C ILE A 553 24.37 28.50 14.11
N PHE A 554 23.86 29.08 15.19
CA PHE A 554 23.99 28.46 16.50
C PHE A 554 23.37 27.06 16.54
N ALA A 555 22.13 26.93 16.07
CA ALA A 555 21.35 25.69 16.19
C ALA A 555 21.82 24.57 15.24
N ASN A 556 22.21 24.91 14.01
CA ASN A 556 22.57 23.93 12.99
C ASN A 556 24.04 23.50 13.07
N GLU A 557 24.92 24.36 13.59
CA GLU A 557 26.37 24.14 13.46
C GLU A 557 27.12 24.11 14.79
N ILE A 558 26.81 25.02 15.73
CA ILE A 558 27.53 25.10 17.01
C ILE A 558 26.96 24.12 18.02
N ALA A 559 25.63 24.11 18.17
CA ALA A 559 24.94 23.26 19.12
C ALA A 559 25.20 21.76 18.89
N PRO A 560 25.17 21.22 17.64
CA PRO A 560 25.44 19.80 17.40
C PRO A 560 26.88 19.40 17.71
N VAL A 561 27.85 20.30 17.48
CA VAL A 561 29.27 20.07 17.78
C VAL A 561 29.51 19.88 19.27
N LEU A 562 28.79 20.66 20.10
CA LEU A 562 28.92 20.62 21.55
C LEU A 562 27.86 19.74 22.23
N ASN A 563 26.95 19.15 21.46
CA ASN A 563 25.78 18.39 21.92
C ASN A 563 24.83 19.21 22.81
N ILE A 564 24.67 20.52 22.54
CA ILE A 564 23.81 21.43 23.29
C ILE A 564 22.33 21.10 23.02
N SER A 565 21.57 20.84 24.08
CA SER A 565 20.13 20.55 24.02
C SER A 565 19.27 21.60 24.72
N LYS A 566 19.88 22.51 25.50
CA LYS A 566 19.18 23.63 26.15
C LYS A 566 19.90 24.96 25.92
N ARG A 567 19.15 26.03 25.71
CA ARG A 567 19.66 27.41 25.70
C ARG A 567 18.92 28.23 26.75
N PHE A 568 19.66 28.94 27.58
CA PHE A 568 19.13 29.73 28.69
C PHE A 568 19.30 31.22 28.42
N VAL A 569 18.24 31.99 28.66
CA VAL A 569 18.22 33.44 28.49
C VAL A 569 17.50 34.11 29.64
N GLY A 570 17.87 35.35 29.96
CA GLY A 570 17.11 36.14 30.92
C GLY A 570 15.89 36.77 30.26
N HIS A 571 14.76 36.83 30.98
CA HIS A 571 13.59 37.56 30.53
C HIS A 571 13.92 39.05 30.30
N GLU A 572 13.46 39.64 29.19
CA GLU A 572 13.78 41.03 28.83
C GLU A 572 12.64 41.67 28.02
N PRO A 573 11.52 42.05 28.67
CA PRO A 573 10.36 42.59 27.99
C PRO A 573 10.52 44.06 27.57
N HIS A 574 11.52 44.78 28.12
CA HIS A 574 11.66 46.23 27.94
C HIS A 574 12.62 46.61 26.81
N CYS A 575 13.63 45.78 26.51
CA CYS A 575 14.48 45.97 25.33
C CYS A 575 13.85 45.31 24.10
N LYS A 576 13.31 46.11 23.17
CA LYS A 576 12.65 45.61 21.95
C LYS A 576 13.52 44.64 21.14
N VAL A 577 14.81 44.93 21.00
CA VAL A 577 15.77 44.09 20.25
C VAL A 577 15.96 42.74 20.94
N THR A 578 16.24 42.74 22.24
CA THR A 578 16.48 41.51 23.01
C THR A 578 15.21 40.68 23.14
N ASN A 579 14.05 41.32 23.33
CA ASN A 579 12.76 40.65 23.32
C ASN A 579 12.49 39.99 21.96
N GLY A 580 12.70 40.72 20.86
CA GLY A 580 12.57 40.17 19.51
C GLY A 580 13.49 38.97 19.27
N TYR A 581 14.71 39.01 19.79
CA TYR A 581 15.65 37.89 19.73
C TYR A 581 15.16 36.68 20.55
N ASN A 582 14.66 36.88 21.77
CA ASN A 582 14.06 35.82 22.60
C ASN A 582 12.85 35.18 21.90
N GLU A 583 11.96 35.99 21.31
CA GLU A 583 10.80 35.48 20.56
C GLU A 583 11.20 34.70 19.31
N SER A 584 12.26 35.11 18.60
CA SER A 584 12.81 34.34 17.49
C SER A 584 13.43 33.02 17.96
N MET A 585 14.12 33.00 19.10
CA MET A 585 14.65 31.76 19.70
C MET A 585 13.55 30.76 20.03
N LYS A 586 12.42 31.21 20.60
CA LYS A 586 11.26 30.35 20.92
C LYS A 586 10.71 29.65 19.69
N LYS A 587 10.81 30.28 18.51
CA LYS A 587 10.32 29.73 17.24
C LYS A 587 11.34 28.82 16.57
N ILE A 588 12.62 29.20 16.57
CA ILE A 588 13.66 28.55 15.77
C ILE A 588 14.27 27.35 16.50
N LEU A 589 14.72 27.52 17.75
CA LEU A 589 15.52 26.50 18.45
C LEU A 589 14.81 25.14 18.62
N PRO A 590 13.49 25.08 18.92
CA PRO A 590 12.81 23.79 19.06
C PRO A 590 12.80 22.94 17.79
N GLN A 591 12.90 23.56 16.61
CA GLN A 591 12.96 22.85 15.32
C GLN A 591 14.27 22.05 15.16
N TYR A 592 15.30 22.41 15.93
CA TYR A 592 16.61 21.74 15.96
C TYR A 592 16.79 20.86 17.23
N GLY A 593 15.71 20.63 17.98
CA GLY A 593 15.77 19.85 19.23
C GLY A 593 16.41 20.57 20.41
N ILE A 594 16.50 21.91 20.36
CA ILE A 594 17.06 22.74 21.43
C ILE A 594 15.92 23.42 22.19
N GLU A 595 15.84 23.17 23.50
CA GLU A 595 14.87 23.82 24.40
C GLU A 595 15.35 25.23 24.77
N LEU A 596 14.52 26.25 24.59
CA LEU A 596 14.77 27.57 25.16
C LEU A 596 14.16 27.66 26.56
N VAL A 597 14.98 28.00 27.55
CA VAL A 597 14.57 28.25 28.92
C VAL A 597 14.77 29.73 29.24
N GLU A 598 13.67 30.45 29.45
CA GLU A 598 13.68 31.85 29.83
C GLU A 598 13.61 31.96 31.38
N ILE A 599 14.60 32.61 31.98
CA ILE A 599 14.76 32.76 33.42
C ILE A 599 14.39 34.18 33.83
N GLU A 600 13.54 34.32 34.85
CA GLU A 600 13.15 35.61 35.41
C GLU A 600 14.37 36.41 35.90
N ARG A 601 14.31 37.73 35.72
CA ARG A 601 15.43 38.62 36.10
C ARG A 601 15.57 38.68 37.62
N LYS A 602 16.82 38.75 38.08
CA LYS A 602 17.10 39.06 39.49
C LYS A 602 16.78 40.52 39.79
N GLU A 603 16.01 40.74 40.85
CA GLU A 603 15.62 42.07 41.32
C GLU A 603 16.22 42.37 42.71
N ILE A 604 16.46 43.65 42.96
CA ILE A 604 16.79 44.19 44.29
C ILE A 604 15.89 45.40 44.50
N GLY A 605 15.08 45.38 45.57
CA GLY A 605 14.14 46.45 45.88
C GLY A 605 13.03 46.64 44.84
N GLY A 606 12.66 45.57 44.11
CA GLY A 606 11.65 45.63 43.04
C GLY A 606 12.17 46.18 41.71
N GLU A 607 13.48 46.39 41.58
CA GLU A 607 14.09 46.81 40.31
C GLU A 607 15.09 45.76 39.79
N VAL A 608 15.04 45.52 38.48
CA VAL A 608 15.91 44.57 37.78
C VAL A 608 17.39 45.01 37.84
N ILE A 609 18.27 44.07 38.19
CA ILE A 609 19.72 44.25 38.07
C ILE A 609 20.09 44.20 36.58
N SER A 610 20.68 45.28 36.06
CA SER A 610 21.17 45.33 34.67
C SER A 610 22.54 46.00 34.56
N ALA A 611 23.31 45.60 33.55
CA ALA A 611 24.61 46.21 33.27
C ALA A 611 24.50 47.71 32.93
N SER A 612 23.40 48.13 32.30
CA SER A 612 23.14 49.56 32.04
C SER A 612 22.95 50.36 33.33
N LYS A 613 22.26 49.79 34.32
CA LYS A 613 22.11 50.41 35.64
C LYS A 613 23.45 50.52 36.36
N VAL A 614 24.29 49.49 36.27
CA VAL A 614 25.65 49.50 36.82
C VAL A 614 26.49 50.63 36.20
N ARG A 615 26.49 50.77 34.87
CA ARG A 615 27.20 51.87 34.19
C ARG A 615 26.70 53.25 34.61
N LYS A 616 25.38 53.41 34.76
CA LYS A 616 24.78 54.65 35.29
C LYS A 616 25.22 54.94 36.73
N CYS A 617 25.32 53.93 37.60
CA CYS A 617 25.82 54.13 38.97
C CYS A 617 27.27 54.62 38.99
N ILE A 618 28.10 54.16 38.04
CA ILE A 618 29.49 54.61 37.86
C ILE A 618 29.51 56.07 37.40
N GLU A 619 28.68 56.44 36.41
CA GLU A 619 28.54 57.82 35.92
C GLU A 619 28.06 58.77 37.03
N ASP A 620 27.11 58.32 37.85
CA ASP A 620 26.51 59.08 38.96
C ASP A 620 27.36 59.03 40.25
N ASN A 621 28.53 58.36 40.25
CA ASN A 621 29.37 58.11 41.43
C ASN A 621 28.64 57.49 42.64
N ASN A 622 27.61 56.68 42.39
CA ASN A 622 26.83 56.01 43.43
C ASN A 622 27.40 54.62 43.77
N PHE A 623 28.52 54.63 44.50
CA PHE A 623 29.26 53.42 44.89
C PHE A 623 28.49 52.51 45.86
N GLU A 624 27.67 53.11 46.73
CA GLU A 624 26.86 52.37 47.70
C GLU A 624 25.86 51.47 46.97
N LEU A 625 25.13 52.02 45.98
CA LEU A 625 24.24 51.22 45.13
C LEU A 625 25.03 50.26 44.24
N LEU A 626 26.17 50.68 43.68
CA LEU A 626 27.02 49.84 42.82
C LEU A 626 27.39 48.53 43.50
N GLN A 627 27.80 48.57 44.77
CA GLN A 627 28.20 47.39 45.55
C GLN A 627 27.05 46.38 45.69
N THR A 628 25.80 46.81 45.64
CA THR A 628 24.63 45.92 45.70
C THR A 628 24.27 45.27 44.37
N LEU A 629 24.82 45.74 43.25
CA LEU A 629 24.43 45.30 41.90
C LEU A 629 25.43 44.35 41.25
N VAL A 630 26.67 44.34 41.71
CA VAL A 630 27.77 43.54 41.13
C VAL A 630 28.47 42.68 42.20
N PRO A 631 29.08 41.55 41.82
CA PRO A 631 29.91 40.79 42.75
C PRO A 631 31.21 41.51 43.10
N ASP A 632 31.86 41.08 44.19
CA ASP A 632 33.10 41.68 44.71
C ASP A 632 34.21 41.84 43.66
N ALA A 633 34.49 40.79 42.87
CA ALA A 633 35.53 40.84 41.83
C ALA A 633 35.23 41.91 40.77
N THR A 634 33.96 42.09 40.40
CA THR A 634 33.55 43.17 39.50
C THR A 634 33.63 44.52 40.20
N TYR A 635 33.17 44.63 41.44
CA TYR A 635 33.24 45.88 42.21
C TYR A 635 34.68 46.39 42.32
N GLU A 636 35.61 45.51 42.69
CA GLU A 636 37.05 45.82 42.78
C GLU A 636 37.63 46.26 41.43
N PHE A 637 37.27 45.58 40.34
CA PHE A 637 37.70 45.96 38.99
C PHE A 637 37.20 47.37 38.62
N LEU A 638 35.91 47.65 38.86
CA LEU A 638 35.29 48.93 38.53
C LEU A 638 35.90 50.08 39.35
N CYS A 639 36.13 49.86 40.64
CA CYS A 639 36.79 50.85 41.51
C CYS A 639 38.23 51.12 41.06
N LYS A 640 39.00 50.09 40.69
CA LYS A 640 40.37 50.27 40.17
C LYS A 640 40.40 51.08 38.88
N GLN A 641 39.43 50.88 37.98
CA GLN A 641 39.34 51.64 36.73
C GLN A 641 39.02 53.13 36.97
N GLN A 642 38.22 53.46 37.99
CA GLN A 642 37.95 54.87 38.36
C GLN A 642 39.07 55.55 39.13
N ILE A 643 40.02 54.80 39.72
CA ILE A 643 41.21 55.37 40.37
C ILE A 643 42.30 55.70 39.33
N ILE A 644 42.25 55.08 38.15
CA ILE A 644 43.25 55.20 37.08
C ILE A 644 42.86 56.28 36.04
N ASN A 645 41.58 56.66 35.97
CA ASN A 645 41.07 57.79 35.18
C ASN A 645 40.89 59.03 36.06
#